data_AF-A0A0R2JBW5-F1
#
_entry.id   AF-A0A0R2JBW5-F1
#
_cell.length_a   1.000
_cell.length_b   1.000
_cell.length_c   1.000
_cell.angle_alpha   90.00
_cell.angle_beta   90.00
_cell.angle_gamma   90.00
#
_symmetry.space_group_name_H-M   'P 1'
#
loop_
_entity.id
_entity.type
_entity.pdbx_description
1 polymer ?
#
loop_
_entity_poly.entity_id
_entity_poly.type
_entity_poly.pdbx_seq_one_letter_code
_entity_poly.pdbx_strand_id
1 'polypeptide(L)'
;MARLSKEEWEKLKELPIIGYLDYKGIDHIEETKNYHRSVEHDSLVFNLKKNTYSWNSRKTRNGDLGNFIEEYEGVTKSEALARWLEYAKYSSGLDFDIKKRYAVAPDKYKFNWEKIKKSDNFEAAKTYLVNERNLSEGFVDRLFKSGTIYSGYKFKDRNSGAILNAPIYFPWKDENGKVVGADRQGTTINFEKFSKRGTEKKISRGSNTEYGFNLSFGTGADKLIVFESPIDALSYIQQNLKDLVNDNSTIFATSGGDYSKVGFQLQRMTDNNGKVPDALVLATDNDLAGFNLANHFDFEFASREIPVMGKDWNDQLKANVTGIKKMTMDESVQHAKSLNDLKKAENVEVPDGVLKDDNQVIKSVSRPKTYQSRKERALATRKVNEQIIKDAMNNVKTIQKDPKQVKKYLDFVANNSEFSTRNSLLMFSQYPNAEMMKGNREFKDMGFYIQKGEKGSRILGAPQKASFLVMEDGSRVKQSDASTNQLRLASEGKLKVSEFKYYPIVSVFDVKQTTADSKHISRLLNNRKTSPKLSDLTESQANAAYDILANQANQMGIKLNVENNASMFKQRDSKVNGVFATKKNDPLDQTIFIREGLSPYDKVSALATELGQASLHNTVRGNEVEQNLQITNKYAANIENQATQTNSAESLKTMQSKMASYIVLKHIGIEPDVPIEDDLKNWSDVMGNVNDSKGKVLAQVTQASKVVTRNLDEKLSNYMDEKPVIKQLSNTKQSIERQNNQVLMDESNSSRSATVRR
;
A
#
# COMPACT_ATOMS: atom_id res chain seq x y z
N MET A 1 -9.15 -39.47 -24.61
CA MET A 1 -8.12 -39.95 -23.67
C MET A 1 -8.72 -41.07 -22.83
N ALA A 2 -7.98 -42.16 -22.61
CA ALA A 2 -8.39 -43.21 -21.68
C ALA A 2 -8.56 -42.62 -20.26
N ARG A 3 -9.64 -42.97 -19.56
CA ARG A 3 -9.86 -42.53 -18.18
C ARG A 3 -8.92 -43.31 -17.27
N LEU A 4 -8.10 -42.60 -16.50
CA LEU A 4 -7.28 -43.19 -15.44
C LEU A 4 -8.19 -43.84 -14.38
N SER A 5 -7.75 -44.98 -13.87
CA SER A 5 -8.40 -45.67 -12.74
C SER A 5 -8.23 -44.87 -11.45
N LYS A 6 -9.04 -45.20 -10.44
CA LYS A 6 -8.96 -44.55 -9.11
C LYS A 6 -7.57 -44.74 -8.48
N GLU A 7 -6.97 -45.91 -8.66
CA GLU A 7 -5.63 -46.23 -8.12
C GLU A 7 -4.52 -45.46 -8.84
N GLU A 8 -4.65 -45.25 -10.14
CA GLU A 8 -3.70 -44.43 -10.91
C GLU A 8 -3.76 -42.96 -10.48
N TRP A 9 -4.96 -42.46 -10.18
CA TRP A 9 -5.15 -41.11 -9.63
C TRP A 9 -4.51 -40.93 -8.25
N GLU A 10 -4.68 -41.90 -7.34
CA GLU A 10 -4.05 -41.83 -6.01
C GLU A 10 -2.52 -41.83 -6.12
N LYS A 11 -1.94 -42.67 -6.99
CA LYS A 11 -0.49 -42.70 -7.24
C LYS A 11 0.04 -41.36 -7.75
N LEU A 12 -0.70 -40.67 -8.62
CA LEU A 12 -0.33 -39.35 -9.11
C LEU A 12 -0.37 -38.28 -8.01
N LYS A 13 -1.42 -38.30 -7.16
CA LYS A 13 -1.59 -37.34 -6.05
C LYS A 13 -0.51 -37.45 -4.98
N GLU A 14 0.12 -38.60 -4.84
CA GLU A 14 1.27 -38.80 -3.95
C GLU A 14 2.56 -38.17 -4.46
N LEU A 15 2.65 -37.77 -5.73
CA LEU A 15 3.87 -37.15 -6.25
C LEU A 15 4.05 -35.74 -5.66
N PRO A 16 5.25 -35.41 -5.14
CA PRO A 16 5.46 -34.16 -4.43
C PRO A 16 5.45 -32.96 -5.39
N ILE A 17 4.61 -31.97 -5.10
CA ILE A 17 4.46 -30.74 -5.88
C ILE A 17 5.79 -29.97 -5.98
N ILE A 18 6.58 -29.96 -4.90
CA ILE A 18 7.88 -29.30 -4.88
C ILE A 18 8.92 -30.00 -5.76
N GLY A 19 8.81 -31.32 -5.90
CA GLY A 19 9.66 -32.06 -6.83
C GLY A 19 9.33 -31.74 -8.29
N TYR A 20 8.09 -31.33 -8.60
CA TYR A 20 7.72 -30.85 -9.93
C TYR A 20 8.37 -29.50 -10.24
N LEU A 21 8.45 -28.62 -9.24
CA LEU A 21 9.15 -27.34 -9.38
C LEU A 21 10.64 -27.58 -9.69
N ASP A 22 11.30 -28.47 -8.94
CA ASP A 22 12.69 -28.85 -9.20
C ASP A 22 12.86 -29.49 -10.59
N TYR A 23 11.93 -30.35 -10.99
CA TYR A 23 11.90 -30.96 -12.33
C TYR A 23 11.83 -29.91 -13.45
N LYS A 24 11.02 -28.85 -13.25
CA LYS A 24 10.84 -27.77 -14.24
C LYS A 24 11.83 -26.61 -14.08
N GLY A 25 12.69 -26.62 -13.06
CA GLY A 25 13.59 -25.50 -12.75
C GLY A 25 12.84 -24.23 -12.32
N ILE A 26 11.70 -24.38 -11.63
CA ILE A 26 10.91 -23.26 -11.11
C ILE A 26 11.48 -22.82 -9.76
N ASP A 27 11.99 -21.59 -9.72
CA ASP A 27 12.63 -21.02 -8.54
C ASP A 27 11.67 -20.83 -7.36
N HIS A 28 12.11 -21.31 -6.20
CA HIS A 28 11.36 -21.21 -4.95
C HIS A 28 12.29 -21.09 -3.74
N ILE A 29 11.76 -20.53 -2.64
CA ILE A 29 12.48 -20.33 -1.38
C ILE A 29 11.75 -21.07 -0.26
N GLU A 30 12.49 -21.79 0.58
CA GLU A 30 11.97 -22.33 1.83
C GLU A 30 11.63 -21.18 2.78
N GLU A 31 10.34 -20.97 3.06
CA GLU A 31 9.88 -19.99 4.04
C GLU A 31 9.82 -20.60 5.44
N THR A 32 9.38 -21.85 5.51
CA THR A 32 9.49 -22.72 6.69
C THR A 32 9.61 -24.16 6.23
N LYS A 33 9.96 -25.07 7.15
CA LYS A 33 10.04 -26.53 6.89
C LYS A 33 8.83 -27.15 6.16
N ASN A 34 7.63 -26.56 6.27
CA ASN A 34 6.41 -27.09 5.66
C ASN A 34 5.88 -26.22 4.51
N TYR A 35 6.48 -25.05 4.26
CA TYR A 35 5.98 -24.06 3.31
C TYR A 35 7.11 -23.48 2.47
N HIS A 36 6.97 -23.59 1.15
CA HIS A 36 7.87 -22.99 0.17
C HIS A 36 7.11 -21.90 -0.58
N ARG A 37 7.80 -20.87 -1.06
CA ARG A 37 7.21 -19.75 -1.81
C ARG A 37 7.92 -19.59 -3.14
N SER A 38 7.15 -19.30 -4.20
CA SER A 38 7.73 -18.96 -5.50
C SER A 38 8.57 -17.69 -5.41
N VAL A 39 9.70 -17.66 -6.12
CA VAL A 39 10.53 -16.44 -6.26
C VAL A 39 9.86 -15.40 -7.14
N GLU A 40 9.23 -15.84 -8.23
CA GLU A 40 8.59 -14.97 -9.22
C GLU A 40 7.25 -14.39 -8.72
N HIS A 41 6.53 -15.16 -7.91
CA HIS A 41 5.19 -14.81 -7.47
C HIS A 41 5.10 -14.81 -5.94
N ASP A 42 5.20 -13.62 -5.36
CA ASP A 42 5.20 -13.35 -3.92
C ASP A 42 4.00 -13.88 -3.14
N SER A 43 2.94 -14.28 -3.82
CA SER A 43 1.64 -14.70 -3.30
C SER A 43 1.32 -16.16 -3.63
N LEU A 44 2.22 -16.85 -4.34
CA LEU A 44 2.18 -18.27 -4.67
C LEU A 44 3.01 -19.06 -3.65
N VAL A 45 2.31 -19.89 -2.86
CA VAL A 45 2.86 -20.64 -1.73
C VAL A 45 2.52 -22.12 -1.88
N PHE A 46 3.48 -22.99 -1.58
CA PHE A 46 3.38 -24.44 -1.62
C PHE A 46 3.39 -25.01 -0.21
N ASN A 47 2.38 -25.79 0.15
CA ASN A 47 2.29 -26.51 1.40
C ASN A 47 2.77 -27.95 1.19
N LEU A 48 3.99 -28.24 1.64
CA LEU A 48 4.62 -29.54 1.44
C LEU A 48 3.93 -30.66 2.24
N LYS A 49 3.35 -30.31 3.40
CA LYS A 49 2.65 -31.29 4.24
C LYS A 49 1.32 -31.73 3.62
N LYS A 50 0.59 -30.79 3.02
CA LYS A 50 -0.69 -31.06 2.35
C LYS A 50 -0.52 -31.43 0.87
N ASN A 51 0.70 -31.37 0.33
CA ASN A 51 1.02 -31.52 -1.10
C ASN A 51 0.15 -30.64 -2.02
N THR A 52 -0.01 -29.37 -1.67
CA THR A 52 -0.91 -28.42 -2.37
C THR A 52 -0.25 -27.06 -2.57
N TYR A 53 -0.81 -26.25 -3.47
CA TYR A 53 -0.42 -24.83 -3.63
C TYR A 53 -1.58 -23.89 -3.29
N SER A 54 -1.25 -22.63 -3.04
CA SER A 54 -2.18 -21.51 -2.85
C SER A 54 -1.62 -20.26 -3.53
N TRP A 55 -2.39 -19.62 -4.40
CA TRP A 55 -1.97 -18.41 -5.11
C TRP A 55 -2.92 -17.23 -4.84
N ASN A 56 -2.57 -16.36 -3.89
CA ASN A 56 -3.50 -15.36 -3.35
C ASN A 56 -3.76 -14.13 -4.26
N SER A 57 -2.85 -13.82 -5.20
CA SER A 57 -3.02 -12.71 -6.14
C SER A 57 -3.95 -13.05 -7.31
N ARG A 58 -4.11 -14.33 -7.63
CA ARG A 58 -5.14 -14.81 -8.56
C ARG A 58 -6.35 -15.22 -7.72
N LYS A 59 -7.46 -14.50 -7.89
CA LYS A 59 -8.59 -14.38 -6.92
C LYS A 59 -9.30 -15.69 -6.51
N THR A 60 -8.91 -16.85 -7.03
CA THR A 60 -9.27 -18.19 -6.55
C THR A 60 -8.34 -19.19 -7.24
N ARG A 61 -7.45 -19.86 -6.49
CA ARG A 61 -6.86 -21.17 -6.84
C ARG A 61 -5.90 -21.67 -5.77
N ASN A 62 -6.35 -22.72 -5.11
CA ASN A 62 -5.61 -23.63 -4.27
C ASN A 62 -5.97 -25.04 -4.75
N GLY A 63 -5.02 -25.97 -4.75
CA GLY A 63 -5.26 -27.28 -5.35
C GLY A 63 -4.04 -28.17 -5.33
N ASP A 64 -4.17 -29.31 -6.01
CA ASP A 64 -3.09 -30.29 -6.17
C ASP A 64 -2.11 -29.87 -7.28
N LEU A 65 -1.16 -30.76 -7.57
CA LEU A 65 -0.16 -30.55 -8.61
C LEU A 65 -0.79 -30.36 -10.01
N GLY A 66 -1.87 -31.07 -10.34
CA GLY A 66 -2.55 -30.90 -11.63
C GLY A 66 -3.16 -29.52 -11.77
N ASN A 67 -3.82 -29.02 -10.73
CA ASN A 67 -4.34 -27.66 -10.70
C ASN A 67 -3.23 -26.62 -10.79
N PHE A 68 -2.08 -26.88 -10.16
CA PHE A 68 -0.92 -26.01 -10.24
C PHE A 68 -0.39 -25.91 -11.67
N ILE A 69 -0.19 -27.04 -12.36
CA ILE A 69 0.31 -27.08 -13.74
C ILE A 69 -0.64 -26.33 -14.68
N GLU A 70 -1.94 -26.61 -14.58
CA GLU A 70 -2.98 -25.93 -15.37
C GLU A 70 -2.84 -24.40 -15.26
N GLU A 71 -2.69 -23.90 -14.03
CA GLU A 71 -2.73 -22.47 -13.75
C GLU A 71 -1.39 -21.73 -13.96
N TYR A 72 -0.29 -22.34 -13.53
CA TYR A 72 1.03 -21.73 -13.61
C TYR A 72 1.54 -21.71 -15.04
N GLU A 73 1.31 -22.78 -15.80
CA GLU A 73 1.72 -22.88 -17.20
C GLU A 73 0.64 -22.36 -18.18
N GLY A 74 -0.57 -22.05 -17.70
CA GLY A 74 -1.66 -21.49 -18.52
C GLY A 74 -2.21 -22.49 -19.55
N VAL A 75 -2.31 -23.76 -19.18
CA VAL A 75 -2.62 -24.88 -20.08
C VAL A 75 -3.97 -25.52 -19.74
N THR A 76 -4.53 -26.30 -20.66
CA THR A 76 -5.79 -27.00 -20.40
C THR A 76 -5.62 -28.15 -19.40
N LYS A 77 -6.70 -28.59 -18.75
CA LYS A 77 -6.69 -29.76 -17.84
C LYS A 77 -6.11 -31.03 -18.48
N SER A 78 -6.38 -31.22 -19.76
CA SER A 78 -5.87 -32.36 -20.53
C SER A 78 -4.34 -32.31 -20.65
N GLU A 79 -3.80 -31.13 -20.93
CA GLU A 79 -2.36 -30.91 -21.08
C GLU A 79 -1.65 -30.86 -19.71
N ALA A 80 -2.32 -30.38 -18.66
CA ALA A 80 -1.84 -30.45 -17.30
C ALA A 80 -1.69 -31.90 -16.83
N LEU A 81 -2.69 -32.75 -17.15
CA LEU A 81 -2.61 -34.18 -16.86
C LEU A 81 -1.47 -34.86 -17.65
N ALA A 82 -1.28 -34.50 -18.93
CA ALA A 82 -0.19 -35.02 -19.73
C ALA A 82 1.19 -34.70 -19.12
N ARG A 83 1.39 -33.45 -18.67
CA ARG A 83 2.62 -33.01 -17.97
C ARG A 83 2.78 -33.69 -16.60
N TRP A 84 1.69 -33.92 -15.87
CA TRP A 84 1.74 -34.65 -14.59
C TRP A 84 2.15 -36.11 -14.82
N LEU A 85 1.63 -36.76 -15.86
CA LEU A 85 2.03 -38.12 -16.26
C LEU A 85 3.49 -38.17 -16.74
N GLU A 86 3.97 -37.15 -17.45
CA GLU A 86 5.37 -37.02 -17.83
C GLU A 86 6.29 -36.94 -16.60
N TYR A 87 5.92 -36.13 -15.62
CA TYR A 87 6.62 -36.06 -14.33
C TYR A 87 6.55 -37.38 -13.55
N ALA A 88 5.42 -38.10 -13.61
CA ALA A 88 5.29 -39.43 -13.02
C ALA A 88 6.25 -40.44 -13.67
N LYS A 89 6.43 -40.36 -15.00
CA LYS A 89 7.38 -41.20 -15.74
C LYS A 89 8.82 -40.83 -15.41
N TYR A 90 9.14 -39.54 -15.36
CA TYR A 90 10.46 -39.04 -14.96
C TYR A 90 10.81 -39.51 -13.54
N SER A 91 9.91 -39.32 -12.58
CA SER A 91 10.12 -39.71 -11.19
C SER A 91 10.27 -41.21 -10.99
N SER A 92 9.62 -42.03 -11.82
CA SER A 92 9.80 -43.49 -11.79
C SER A 92 11.16 -43.94 -12.33
N GLY A 93 11.86 -43.10 -13.08
CA GLY A 93 13.19 -43.37 -13.64
C GLY A 93 14.35 -42.85 -12.79
N LEU A 94 14.08 -42.23 -11.64
CA LEU A 94 15.11 -41.74 -10.72
C LEU A 94 15.73 -42.90 -9.92
N ASP A 95 17.00 -42.76 -9.56
CA ASP A 95 17.75 -43.70 -8.71
C ASP A 95 17.38 -43.57 -7.22
N PHE A 96 16.50 -42.63 -6.87
CA PHE A 96 15.96 -42.43 -5.52
C PHE A 96 14.43 -42.26 -5.54
N ASP A 97 13.81 -42.56 -4.41
CA ASP A 97 12.37 -42.34 -4.20
C ASP A 97 12.09 -40.84 -3.98
N ILE A 98 11.50 -40.21 -4.99
CA ILE A 98 11.16 -38.79 -4.97
C ILE A 98 10.22 -38.42 -3.80
N LYS A 99 9.33 -39.33 -3.39
CA LYS A 99 8.37 -39.07 -2.30
C LYS A 99 9.11 -39.00 -0.97
N LYS A 100 10.10 -39.87 -0.76
CA LYS A 100 10.95 -39.85 0.44
C LYS A 100 11.85 -38.62 0.48
N ARG A 101 12.40 -38.19 -0.66
CA ARG A 101 13.26 -36.99 -0.74
C ARG A 101 12.57 -35.73 -0.20
N TYR A 102 11.29 -35.57 -0.53
CA TYR A 102 10.51 -34.39 -0.14
C TYR A 102 9.54 -34.64 1.03
N ALA A 103 9.71 -35.73 1.77
CA ALA A 103 8.84 -36.08 2.87
C ALA A 103 8.99 -35.11 4.05
N VAL A 104 7.87 -34.54 4.52
CA VAL A 104 7.83 -33.65 5.68
C VAL A 104 7.67 -34.47 6.96
N ALA A 105 8.59 -34.30 7.92
CA ALA A 105 8.49 -34.95 9.22
C ALA A 105 7.20 -34.54 9.96
N PRO A 106 6.40 -35.47 10.51
CA PRO A 106 5.18 -35.14 11.22
C PRO A 106 5.44 -34.28 12.46
N ASP A 107 4.56 -33.32 12.75
CA ASP A 107 4.65 -32.48 13.95
C ASP A 107 4.39 -33.36 15.19
N LYS A 108 5.43 -33.58 15.99
CA LYS A 108 5.37 -34.48 17.16
C LYS A 108 4.56 -33.88 18.33
N TYR A 109 4.23 -32.60 18.28
CA TYR A 109 3.51 -31.93 19.36
C TYR A 109 2.00 -32.21 19.27
N LYS A 110 1.48 -32.97 20.24
CA LYS A 110 0.03 -33.16 20.47
C LYS A 110 -0.51 -32.04 21.36
N PHE A 111 -1.69 -31.51 21.04
CA PHE A 111 -2.36 -30.53 21.89
C PHE A 111 -2.59 -31.05 23.30
N ASN A 112 -2.42 -30.16 24.28
CA ASN A 112 -2.65 -30.45 25.68
C ASN A 112 -3.31 -29.23 26.33
N TRP A 113 -4.57 -29.39 26.72
CA TRP A 113 -5.40 -28.35 27.31
C TRP A 113 -4.94 -27.91 28.71
N GLU A 114 -4.35 -28.82 29.49
CA GLU A 114 -3.86 -28.56 30.85
C GLU A 114 -2.66 -27.61 30.83
N LYS A 115 -1.83 -27.67 29.77
CA LYS A 115 -0.69 -26.76 29.58
C LYS A 115 -1.10 -25.33 29.23
N ILE A 116 -2.36 -25.08 28.86
CA ILE A 116 -2.86 -23.72 28.65
C ILE A 116 -3.12 -23.06 30.00
N LYS A 117 -2.29 -22.05 30.32
CA LYS A 117 -2.44 -21.23 31.53
C LYS A 117 -3.71 -20.39 31.45
N LYS A 118 -4.68 -20.72 32.29
CA LYS A 118 -5.99 -20.07 32.41
C LYS A 118 -5.99 -19.16 33.64
N SER A 119 -6.60 -17.98 33.52
CA SER A 119 -6.70 -17.01 34.61
C SER A 119 -8.15 -16.89 35.09
N ASP A 120 -8.32 -16.81 36.40
CA ASP A 120 -9.63 -16.53 37.02
C ASP A 120 -10.03 -15.06 36.87
N ASN A 121 -9.07 -14.17 36.57
CA ASN A 121 -9.35 -12.79 36.21
C ASN A 121 -9.62 -12.69 34.70
N PHE A 122 -10.88 -12.46 34.37
CA PHE A 122 -11.34 -12.30 32.99
C PHE A 122 -11.75 -10.87 32.64
N GLU A 123 -11.40 -9.85 33.43
CA GLU A 123 -11.86 -8.47 33.21
C GLU A 123 -11.45 -7.89 31.85
N ALA A 124 -10.20 -8.09 31.43
CA ALA A 124 -9.75 -7.61 30.11
C ALA A 124 -10.46 -8.35 28.96
N ALA A 125 -10.77 -9.63 29.15
CA ALA A 125 -11.49 -10.46 28.19
C ALA A 125 -12.97 -10.09 28.13
N LYS A 126 -13.59 -9.86 29.29
CA LYS A 126 -14.97 -9.37 29.43
C LYS A 126 -15.12 -7.99 28.82
N THR A 127 -14.25 -7.04 29.18
CA THR A 127 -14.20 -5.70 28.60
C THR A 127 -14.13 -5.76 27.07
N TYR A 128 -13.29 -6.65 26.52
CA TYR A 128 -13.21 -6.83 25.07
C TYR A 128 -14.51 -7.38 24.46
N LEU A 129 -15.06 -8.45 25.02
CA LEU A 129 -16.29 -9.06 24.49
C LEU A 129 -17.51 -8.12 24.61
N VAL A 130 -17.59 -7.35 25.70
CA VAL A 130 -18.68 -6.41 25.94
C VAL A 130 -18.49 -5.14 25.10
N ASN A 131 -17.38 -4.42 25.30
CA ASN A 131 -17.22 -3.09 24.72
C ASN A 131 -16.82 -3.13 23.24
N GLU A 132 -15.99 -4.10 22.86
CA GLU A 132 -15.45 -4.19 21.49
C GLU A 132 -16.25 -5.14 20.60
N ARG A 133 -17.01 -6.07 21.18
CA ARG A 133 -17.82 -7.07 20.44
C ARG A 133 -19.32 -6.95 20.68
N ASN A 134 -19.77 -6.04 21.54
CA ASN A 134 -21.19 -5.78 21.84
C ASN A 134 -21.96 -7.02 22.35
N LEU A 135 -21.25 -7.99 22.94
CA LEU A 135 -21.89 -9.07 23.67
C LEU A 135 -22.40 -8.55 25.02
N SER A 136 -23.60 -8.94 25.40
CA SER A 136 -24.20 -8.51 26.67
C SER A 136 -23.39 -9.04 27.85
N GLU A 137 -23.23 -8.19 28.85
CA GLU A 137 -22.41 -8.49 30.03
C GLU A 137 -22.84 -9.80 30.72
N GLY A 138 -24.14 -9.94 30.99
CA GLY A 138 -24.68 -11.15 31.62
C GLY A 138 -24.54 -12.41 30.76
N PHE A 139 -24.51 -12.29 29.43
CA PHE A 139 -24.20 -13.43 28.56
C PHE A 139 -22.73 -13.81 28.65
N VAL A 140 -21.82 -12.83 28.57
CA VAL A 140 -20.37 -13.05 28.71
C VAL A 140 -20.04 -13.69 30.06
N ASP A 141 -20.64 -13.22 31.15
CA ASP A 141 -20.44 -13.78 32.49
C ASP A 141 -20.86 -15.26 32.56
N ARG A 142 -21.99 -15.62 31.93
CA ARG A 142 -22.43 -17.02 31.85
C ARG A 142 -21.46 -17.87 31.03
N LEU A 143 -20.88 -17.35 29.96
CA LEU A 143 -19.91 -18.09 29.14
C LEU A 143 -18.63 -18.42 29.92
N PHE A 144 -18.11 -17.47 30.71
CA PHE A 144 -16.97 -17.73 31.59
C PHE A 144 -17.33 -18.68 32.73
N LYS A 145 -18.46 -18.44 33.41
CA LYS A 145 -18.90 -19.25 34.55
C LYS A 145 -19.19 -20.71 34.18
N SER A 146 -19.72 -20.95 32.99
CA SER A 146 -19.99 -22.31 32.48
C SER A 146 -18.76 -23.04 31.94
N GLY A 147 -17.60 -22.37 31.84
CA GLY A 147 -16.43 -22.93 31.17
C GLY A 147 -16.61 -23.08 29.65
N THR A 148 -17.52 -22.30 29.06
CA THR A 148 -17.69 -22.24 27.61
C THR A 148 -16.53 -21.51 26.94
N ILE A 149 -15.99 -20.48 27.61
CA ILE A 149 -14.78 -19.76 27.20
C ILE A 149 -13.88 -19.53 28.42
N TYR A 150 -12.59 -19.33 28.17
CA TYR A 150 -11.59 -19.14 29.24
C TYR A 150 -10.71 -17.92 28.98
N SER A 151 -10.31 -17.22 30.04
CA SER A 151 -9.32 -16.15 29.97
C SER A 151 -7.91 -16.71 30.16
N GLY A 152 -6.94 -16.18 29.42
CA GLY A 152 -5.52 -16.45 29.64
C GLY A 152 -4.86 -15.43 30.57
N TYR A 153 -3.53 -15.49 30.67
CA TYR A 153 -2.75 -14.44 31.30
C TYR A 153 -2.25 -13.43 30.26
N LYS A 154 -1.87 -12.23 30.74
CA LYS A 154 -1.03 -11.32 29.96
C LYS A 154 0.22 -12.05 29.49
N PHE A 155 0.65 -11.78 28.28
CA PHE A 155 1.79 -12.49 27.68
C PHE A 155 2.68 -11.54 26.91
N LYS A 156 3.98 -11.83 26.91
CA LYS A 156 4.96 -11.10 26.12
C LYS A 156 4.87 -11.55 24.67
N ASP A 157 4.75 -10.59 23.76
CA ASP A 157 4.86 -10.85 22.35
C ASP A 157 6.29 -11.26 21.97
N ARG A 158 6.42 -12.34 21.19
CA ARG A 158 7.74 -12.88 20.82
C ARG A 158 8.51 -12.00 19.84
N ASN A 159 7.82 -11.20 19.01
CA ASN A 159 8.46 -10.41 17.96
C ASN A 159 8.74 -8.98 18.43
N SER A 160 7.79 -8.34 19.12
CA SER A 160 7.89 -6.95 19.55
C SER A 160 8.29 -6.76 21.02
N GLY A 161 8.36 -7.84 21.81
CA GLY A 161 8.64 -7.79 23.24
C GLY A 161 7.57 -7.11 24.10
N ALA A 162 6.49 -6.61 23.50
CA ALA A 162 5.43 -5.88 24.19
C ALA A 162 4.57 -6.83 25.04
N ILE A 163 4.13 -6.36 26.22
CA ILE A 163 3.18 -7.10 27.06
C ILE A 163 1.78 -6.88 26.50
N LEU A 164 1.13 -7.97 26.07
CA LEU A 164 -0.25 -7.97 25.57
C LEU A 164 -1.23 -8.41 26.65
N ASN A 165 -2.48 -7.96 26.52
CA ASN A 165 -3.58 -8.29 27.42
C ASN A 165 -3.93 -9.78 27.34
N ALA A 166 -4.62 -10.25 28.39
CA ALA A 166 -5.10 -11.62 28.50
C ALA A 166 -5.96 -12.02 27.29
N PRO A 167 -5.60 -13.07 26.54
CA PRO A 167 -6.41 -13.55 25.42
C PRO A 167 -7.63 -14.34 25.91
N ILE A 168 -8.61 -14.53 25.03
CA ILE A 168 -9.73 -15.46 25.22
C ILE A 168 -9.40 -16.77 24.51
N TYR A 169 -9.69 -17.89 25.15
CA TYR A 169 -9.63 -19.23 24.58
C TYR A 169 -11.04 -19.78 24.37
N PHE A 170 -11.30 -20.27 23.16
CA PHE A 170 -12.55 -20.97 22.82
C PHE A 170 -12.23 -22.45 22.61
N PRO A 171 -12.51 -23.33 23.59
CA PRO A 171 -12.15 -24.74 23.54
C PRO A 171 -12.97 -25.52 22.50
N TRP A 172 -12.34 -26.47 21.83
CA TRP A 172 -12.98 -27.41 20.91
C TRP A 172 -13.18 -28.73 21.63
N LYS A 173 -14.42 -29.18 21.76
CA LYS A 173 -14.76 -30.41 22.48
C LYS A 173 -14.98 -31.56 21.52
N ASP A 174 -14.54 -32.75 21.92
CA ASP A 174 -14.93 -34.00 21.28
C ASP A 174 -16.30 -34.48 21.81
N GLU A 175 -16.74 -35.64 21.34
CA GLU A 175 -18.05 -36.24 21.63
C GLU A 175 -18.20 -36.58 23.12
N ASN A 176 -17.08 -36.78 23.81
CA ASN A 176 -17.02 -37.05 25.24
C ASN A 176 -16.85 -35.77 26.07
N GLY A 177 -16.91 -34.59 25.43
CA GLY A 177 -16.73 -33.29 26.07
C GLY A 177 -15.27 -32.93 26.39
N LYS A 178 -14.29 -33.73 25.97
CA LYS A 178 -12.87 -33.48 26.22
C LYS A 178 -12.33 -32.45 25.23
N VAL A 179 -11.49 -31.54 25.73
CA VAL A 179 -10.93 -30.46 24.91
C VAL A 179 -9.77 -30.97 24.04
N VAL A 180 -9.97 -30.96 22.72
CA VAL A 180 -9.02 -31.47 21.70
C VAL A 180 -8.37 -30.38 20.85
N GLY A 181 -8.79 -29.13 21.04
CA GLY A 181 -8.22 -27.95 20.40
C GLY A 181 -8.73 -26.66 21.03
N ALA A 182 -8.24 -25.52 20.56
CA ALA A 182 -8.81 -24.23 20.96
C ALA A 182 -8.44 -23.09 20.02
N ASP A 183 -9.40 -22.19 19.77
CA ASP A 183 -9.09 -20.86 19.26
C ASP A 183 -8.50 -19.98 20.35
N ARG A 184 -7.64 -19.05 19.93
CA ARG A 184 -7.09 -17.98 20.75
C ARG A 184 -7.37 -16.63 20.10
N GLN A 185 -8.09 -15.79 20.82
CA GLN A 185 -8.41 -14.42 20.45
C GLN A 185 -7.67 -13.44 21.37
N GLY A 186 -6.77 -12.64 20.81
CA GLY A 186 -6.15 -11.53 21.53
C GLY A 186 -7.16 -10.42 21.83
N THR A 187 -6.95 -9.72 22.95
CA THR A 187 -7.81 -8.62 23.42
C THR A 187 -7.12 -7.26 23.32
N THR A 188 -5.81 -7.22 23.02
CA THR A 188 -5.10 -5.98 22.70
C THR A 188 -5.38 -5.56 21.27
N ILE A 189 -5.95 -4.36 21.10
CA ILE A 189 -6.20 -3.76 19.80
C ILE A 189 -4.94 -3.06 19.29
N ASN A 190 -4.40 -3.54 18.17
CA ASN A 190 -3.27 -2.96 17.46
C ASN A 190 -3.39 -3.26 15.96
N PHE A 191 -3.88 -2.27 15.19
CA PHE A 191 -4.09 -2.39 13.75
C PHE A 191 -2.80 -2.31 12.92
N GLU A 192 -1.71 -1.74 13.46
CA GLU A 192 -0.39 -1.80 12.81
C GLU A 192 0.12 -3.24 12.79
N LYS A 193 -0.07 -3.96 13.90
CA LYS A 193 0.46 -5.31 14.10
C LYS A 193 -0.45 -6.41 13.56
N PHE A 194 -1.75 -6.33 13.81
CA PHE A 194 -2.72 -7.36 13.42
C PHE A 194 -3.48 -6.98 12.14
N SER A 195 -2.98 -5.95 11.43
CA SER A 195 -3.52 -5.48 10.15
C SER A 195 -5.02 -5.19 10.24
N LYS A 196 -5.80 -5.54 9.20
CA LYS A 196 -7.26 -5.32 9.12
C LYS A 196 -8.05 -5.87 10.31
N ARG A 197 -7.53 -6.89 11.02
CA ARG A 197 -8.26 -7.58 12.10
C ARG A 197 -8.18 -6.86 13.44
N GLY A 198 -7.19 -5.99 13.64
CA GLY A 198 -7.01 -5.22 14.87
C GLY A 198 -6.59 -6.02 16.09
N THR A 199 -6.86 -7.33 16.16
CA THR A 199 -6.48 -8.22 17.26
C THR A 199 -5.88 -9.53 16.75
N GLU A 200 -5.13 -10.22 17.60
CA GLU A 200 -4.61 -11.56 17.30
C GLU A 200 -5.76 -12.57 17.14
N LYS A 201 -5.70 -13.40 16.09
CA LYS A 201 -6.56 -14.59 15.91
C LYS A 201 -5.68 -15.78 15.54
N LYS A 202 -5.70 -16.86 16.33
CA LYS A 202 -4.87 -18.06 16.12
C LYS A 202 -5.60 -19.32 16.57
N ILE A 203 -5.23 -20.45 15.97
CA ILE A 203 -5.52 -21.79 16.49
C ILE A 203 -4.36 -22.19 17.42
N SER A 204 -4.67 -22.77 18.57
CA SER A 204 -3.66 -23.28 19.50
C SER A 204 -2.87 -24.43 18.87
N ARG A 205 -1.54 -24.46 19.06
CA ARG A 205 -0.66 -25.45 18.43
C ARG A 205 -1.11 -26.88 18.76
N GLY A 206 -1.05 -27.76 17.76
CA GLY A 206 -1.36 -29.18 17.90
C GLY A 206 -2.85 -29.51 18.00
N SER A 207 -3.75 -28.52 17.92
CA SER A 207 -5.21 -28.74 17.98
C SER A 207 -5.62 -29.74 16.91
N ASN A 208 -6.56 -30.63 17.23
CA ASN A 208 -7.07 -31.60 16.26
C ASN A 208 -7.78 -30.86 15.11
N THR A 209 -7.27 -31.02 13.89
CA THR A 209 -7.76 -30.33 12.70
C THR A 209 -9.13 -30.78 12.22
N GLU A 210 -9.66 -31.88 12.76
CA GLU A 210 -11.02 -32.36 12.47
C GLU A 210 -12.09 -31.63 13.28
N TYR A 211 -11.69 -30.84 14.28
CA TYR A 211 -12.58 -30.14 15.19
C TYR A 211 -12.50 -28.61 15.01
N GLY A 212 -13.52 -27.94 15.53
CA GLY A 212 -13.65 -26.50 15.65
C GLY A 212 -14.37 -26.15 16.95
N PHE A 213 -14.54 -24.86 17.21
CA PHE A 213 -15.28 -24.43 18.40
C PHE A 213 -16.72 -24.90 18.27
N ASN A 214 -17.24 -25.60 19.29
CA ASN A 214 -18.56 -26.22 19.23
C ASN A 214 -19.34 -26.05 20.53
N LEU A 215 -20.65 -25.88 20.39
CA LEU A 215 -21.62 -25.79 21.48
C LEU A 215 -22.92 -26.46 21.06
N SER A 216 -23.46 -27.34 21.90
CA SER A 216 -24.73 -28.01 21.63
C SER A 216 -25.85 -27.45 22.50
N PHE A 217 -27.03 -27.30 21.89
CA PHE A 217 -28.31 -27.05 22.54
C PHE A 217 -29.13 -28.34 22.46
N GLY A 218 -29.82 -28.69 23.55
CA GLY A 218 -30.51 -29.98 23.66
C GLY A 218 -29.54 -31.16 23.46
N THR A 219 -29.93 -32.12 22.62
CA THR A 219 -29.05 -33.23 22.20
C THR A 219 -28.01 -32.80 21.16
N GLY A 220 -28.24 -31.68 20.47
CA GLY A 220 -27.43 -31.20 19.36
C GLY A 220 -27.47 -32.07 18.10
N ALA A 221 -28.40 -33.04 18.03
CA ALA A 221 -28.43 -34.08 17.01
C ALA A 221 -29.09 -33.67 15.69
N ASP A 222 -30.06 -32.76 15.75
CA ASP A 222 -31.01 -32.55 14.65
C ASP A 222 -30.52 -31.48 13.67
N LYS A 223 -29.73 -30.50 14.14
CA LYS A 223 -29.29 -29.37 13.31
C LYS A 223 -27.84 -29.01 13.54
N LEU A 224 -27.10 -28.73 12.46
CA LEU A 224 -25.74 -28.19 12.52
C LEU A 224 -25.71 -26.76 11.96
N ILE A 225 -25.30 -25.78 12.77
CA ILE A 225 -25.18 -24.37 12.35
C ILE A 225 -23.71 -23.96 12.31
N VAL A 226 -23.21 -23.59 11.14
CA VAL A 226 -21.77 -23.43 10.85
C VAL A 226 -21.36 -21.96 10.71
N PHE A 227 -20.31 -21.56 11.41
CA PHE A 227 -19.75 -20.20 11.41
C PHE A 227 -18.26 -20.19 11.03
N GLU A 228 -17.74 -19.03 10.62
CA GLU A 228 -16.30 -18.87 10.36
C GLU A 228 -15.48 -18.68 11.64
N SER A 229 -16.05 -18.02 12.66
CA SER A 229 -15.35 -17.74 13.91
C SER A 229 -16.21 -17.86 15.18
N PRO A 230 -15.61 -18.14 16.35
CA PRO A 230 -16.35 -18.27 17.60
C PRO A 230 -17.13 -17.01 18.01
N ILE A 231 -16.63 -15.82 17.68
CA ILE A 231 -17.31 -14.56 18.03
C ILE A 231 -18.60 -14.39 17.22
N ASP A 232 -18.60 -14.83 15.96
CA ASP A 232 -19.80 -14.76 15.10
C ASP A 232 -20.83 -15.75 15.60
N ALA A 233 -20.41 -16.98 15.94
CA ALA A 233 -21.26 -17.98 16.59
C ALA A 233 -21.90 -17.45 17.87
N LEU A 234 -21.12 -16.83 18.77
CA LEU A 234 -21.65 -16.25 20.02
C LEU A 234 -22.57 -15.05 19.76
N SER A 235 -22.29 -14.26 18.73
CA SER A 235 -23.11 -13.11 18.36
C SER A 235 -24.46 -13.56 17.80
N TYR A 236 -24.48 -14.64 17.02
CA TYR A 236 -25.70 -15.31 16.57
C TYR A 236 -26.47 -15.93 17.74
N ILE A 237 -25.78 -16.67 18.63
CA ILE A 237 -26.41 -17.28 19.82
C ILE A 237 -27.11 -16.21 20.66
N GLN A 238 -26.45 -15.09 20.94
CA GLN A 238 -27.03 -14.03 21.76
C GLN A 238 -28.35 -13.48 21.17
N GLN A 239 -28.41 -13.32 19.85
CA GLN A 239 -29.58 -12.77 19.17
C GLN A 239 -30.73 -13.77 19.07
N ASN A 240 -30.42 -15.06 18.99
CA ASN A 240 -31.39 -16.13 18.72
C ASN A 240 -31.55 -17.12 19.89
N LEU A 241 -31.12 -16.73 21.09
CA LEU A 241 -31.04 -17.63 22.25
C LEU A 241 -32.39 -18.25 22.60
N LYS A 242 -33.48 -17.49 22.45
CA LYS A 242 -34.84 -17.95 22.77
C LYS A 242 -35.27 -19.14 21.90
N ASP A 243 -34.87 -19.13 20.64
CA ASP A 243 -35.20 -20.18 19.68
C ASP A 243 -34.25 -21.36 19.87
N LEU A 244 -32.94 -21.08 20.02
CA LEU A 244 -31.90 -22.11 20.18
C LEU A 244 -32.08 -22.98 21.43
N VAL A 245 -32.57 -22.43 22.54
CA VAL A 245 -32.78 -23.20 23.77
C VAL A 245 -33.81 -24.33 23.58
N ASN A 246 -34.72 -24.19 22.63
CA ASN A 246 -35.75 -25.18 22.31
C ASN A 246 -35.40 -26.01 21.06
N ASP A 247 -34.18 -25.89 20.54
CA ASP A 247 -33.73 -26.51 19.30
C ASP A 247 -32.57 -27.47 19.59
N ASN A 248 -32.60 -28.66 18.98
CA ASN A 248 -31.52 -29.66 19.11
C ASN A 248 -30.37 -29.34 18.14
N SER A 249 -29.74 -28.19 18.37
CA SER A 249 -28.77 -27.58 17.48
C SER A 249 -27.34 -27.70 17.99
N THR A 250 -26.42 -28.11 17.12
CA THR A 250 -24.98 -27.93 17.30
C THR A 250 -24.52 -26.66 16.59
N ILE A 251 -23.99 -25.71 17.36
CA ILE A 251 -23.29 -24.54 16.85
C ILE A 251 -21.82 -24.91 16.62
N PHE A 252 -21.29 -24.63 15.45
CA PHE A 252 -19.94 -25.03 15.06
C PHE A 252 -19.20 -23.91 14.33
N ALA A 253 -18.07 -23.43 14.87
CA ALA A 253 -17.18 -22.52 14.16
C ALA A 253 -15.96 -23.27 13.60
N THR A 254 -15.73 -23.14 12.29
CA THR A 254 -14.63 -23.81 11.58
C THR A 254 -13.26 -23.30 11.99
N SER A 255 -13.19 -22.04 12.45
CA SER A 255 -12.03 -21.51 13.16
C SER A 255 -10.75 -21.57 12.33
N GLY A 256 -10.79 -21.03 11.10
CA GLY A 256 -9.62 -21.00 10.21
C GLY A 256 -9.88 -21.17 8.71
N GLY A 257 -11.14 -21.18 8.25
CA GLY A 257 -11.48 -21.35 6.85
C GLY A 257 -11.18 -22.74 6.27
N ASP A 258 -10.94 -23.74 7.13
CA ASP A 258 -10.77 -25.14 6.72
C ASP A 258 -12.12 -25.85 6.72
N TYR A 259 -12.69 -26.02 5.53
CA TYR A 259 -14.06 -26.50 5.32
C TYR A 259 -14.21 -28.00 5.55
N SER A 260 -13.10 -28.76 5.50
CA SER A 260 -13.09 -30.21 5.76
C SER A 260 -13.67 -30.55 7.14
N LYS A 261 -13.52 -29.63 8.11
CA LYS A 261 -14.07 -29.72 9.47
C LYS A 261 -15.59 -29.87 9.53
N VAL A 262 -16.31 -29.28 8.59
CA VAL A 262 -17.78 -29.42 8.53
C VAL A 262 -18.15 -30.84 8.16
N GLY A 263 -17.45 -31.42 7.17
CA GLY A 263 -17.63 -32.82 6.78
C GLY A 263 -17.35 -33.78 7.94
N PHE A 264 -16.23 -33.58 8.65
CA PHE A 264 -15.93 -34.37 9.84
C PHE A 264 -16.99 -34.21 10.94
N GLN A 265 -17.55 -33.01 11.13
CA GLN A 265 -18.62 -32.79 12.11
C GLN A 265 -19.91 -33.50 11.71
N LEU A 266 -20.31 -33.43 10.44
CA LEU A 266 -21.49 -34.16 9.92
C LEU A 266 -21.32 -35.67 10.06
N GLN A 267 -20.13 -36.19 9.76
CA GLN A 267 -19.81 -37.61 9.94
C GLN A 267 -19.97 -38.02 11.40
N ARG A 268 -19.38 -37.29 12.34
CA ARG A 268 -19.52 -37.57 13.78
C ARG A 268 -20.97 -37.53 14.27
N MET A 269 -21.74 -36.55 13.81
CA MET A 269 -23.17 -36.47 14.15
C MET A 269 -23.92 -37.69 13.61
N THR A 270 -23.57 -38.16 12.41
CA THR A 270 -24.15 -39.37 11.82
C THR A 270 -23.76 -40.62 12.60
N ASP A 271 -22.47 -40.77 12.93
CA ASP A 271 -21.95 -41.91 13.67
C ASP A 271 -22.56 -42.01 15.08
N ASN A 272 -22.75 -40.87 15.75
CA ASN A 272 -23.30 -40.83 17.11
C ASN A 272 -24.81 -41.00 17.16
N ASN A 273 -25.54 -40.50 16.15
CA ASN A 273 -27.01 -40.45 16.16
C ASN A 273 -27.65 -41.51 15.24
N GLY A 274 -26.86 -42.25 14.46
CA GLY A 274 -27.33 -43.22 13.48
C GLY A 274 -28.04 -42.62 12.25
N LYS A 275 -28.14 -41.28 12.18
CA LYS A 275 -28.70 -40.53 11.05
C LYS A 275 -27.95 -39.22 10.84
N VAL A 276 -27.92 -38.77 9.58
CA VAL A 276 -27.48 -37.40 9.27
C VAL A 276 -28.41 -36.38 9.97
N PRO A 277 -27.91 -35.17 10.31
CA PRO A 277 -28.78 -34.13 10.86
C PRO A 277 -29.90 -33.76 9.87
N ASP A 278 -31.05 -33.39 10.41
CA ASP A 278 -32.23 -32.98 9.64
C ASP A 278 -32.01 -31.63 8.95
N ALA A 279 -31.07 -30.81 9.43
CA ALA A 279 -30.71 -29.53 8.81
C ALA A 279 -29.22 -29.17 8.97
N LEU A 280 -28.62 -28.68 7.89
CA LEU A 280 -27.31 -28.02 7.88
C LEU A 280 -27.51 -26.54 7.55
N VAL A 281 -27.20 -25.66 8.49
CA VAL A 281 -27.30 -24.21 8.31
C VAL A 281 -25.91 -23.63 8.18
N LEU A 282 -25.57 -23.12 7.01
CA LEU A 282 -24.33 -22.42 6.77
C LEU A 282 -24.55 -20.95 7.13
N ALA A 283 -23.99 -20.52 8.25
CA ALA A 283 -24.10 -19.19 8.83
C ALA A 283 -22.77 -18.41 8.75
N THR A 284 -22.04 -18.57 7.65
CA THR A 284 -20.77 -17.90 7.35
C THR A 284 -20.95 -16.45 6.89
N ASP A 285 -19.85 -15.74 6.64
CA ASP A 285 -19.85 -14.30 6.38
C ASP A 285 -20.68 -13.91 5.15
N ASN A 286 -21.33 -12.74 5.20
CA ASN A 286 -22.02 -12.10 4.09
C ASN A 286 -21.02 -11.38 3.17
N ASP A 287 -20.08 -12.15 2.62
CA ASP A 287 -19.15 -11.71 1.59
C ASP A 287 -18.85 -12.86 0.62
N LEU A 288 -18.16 -12.54 -0.49
CA LEU A 288 -17.89 -13.54 -1.51
C LEU A 288 -17.15 -14.78 -0.99
N ALA A 289 -16.27 -14.63 0.01
CA ALA A 289 -15.55 -15.77 0.57
C ALA A 289 -16.50 -16.67 1.38
N GLY A 290 -17.37 -16.08 2.20
CA GLY A 290 -18.40 -16.82 2.94
C GLY A 290 -19.45 -17.48 2.05
N PHE A 291 -19.81 -16.86 0.91
CA PHE A 291 -20.67 -17.47 -0.12
C PHE A 291 -19.97 -18.62 -0.83
N ASN A 292 -18.72 -18.45 -1.27
CA ASN A 292 -17.96 -19.51 -1.90
C ASN A 292 -17.77 -20.71 -0.96
N LEU A 293 -17.54 -20.44 0.33
CA LEU A 293 -17.47 -21.46 1.38
C LEU A 293 -18.78 -22.24 1.47
N ALA A 294 -19.90 -21.55 1.60
CA ALA A 294 -21.18 -22.20 1.78
C ALA A 294 -21.52 -23.11 0.58
N ASN A 295 -21.24 -22.64 -0.63
CA ASN A 295 -21.54 -23.36 -1.87
C ASN A 295 -20.69 -24.62 -2.09
N HIS A 296 -19.71 -24.92 -1.24
CA HIS A 296 -19.03 -26.24 -1.26
C HIS A 296 -19.92 -27.37 -0.71
N PHE A 297 -21.01 -27.04 -0.02
CA PHE A 297 -21.87 -28.00 0.66
C PHE A 297 -23.25 -28.04 -0.02
N ASP A 298 -23.35 -28.85 -1.07
CA ASP A 298 -24.57 -29.06 -1.84
C ASP A 298 -25.33 -30.29 -1.32
N PHE A 299 -25.94 -30.15 -0.15
CA PHE A 299 -26.82 -31.17 0.43
C PHE A 299 -28.27 -30.71 0.39
N GLU A 300 -29.22 -31.62 0.17
CA GLU A 300 -30.66 -31.29 0.13
C GLU A 300 -31.17 -30.69 1.45
N PHE A 301 -30.58 -31.10 2.57
CA PHE A 301 -30.89 -30.58 3.91
C PHE A 301 -30.05 -29.34 4.29
N ALA A 302 -29.24 -28.81 3.37
CA ALA A 302 -28.45 -27.61 3.60
C ALA A 302 -29.24 -26.33 3.28
N SER A 303 -29.01 -25.30 4.07
CA SER A 303 -29.55 -23.96 3.89
C SER A 303 -28.52 -22.92 4.29
N ARG A 304 -28.73 -21.69 3.85
CA ARG A 304 -27.84 -20.57 4.10
C ARG A 304 -28.57 -19.53 4.94
N GLU A 305 -27.90 -19.10 6.01
CA GLU A 305 -28.34 -17.98 6.84
C GLU A 305 -27.25 -16.90 6.86
N ILE A 306 -27.62 -15.66 6.59
CA ILE A 306 -26.69 -14.52 6.66
C ILE A 306 -27.26 -13.40 7.53
N PRO A 307 -26.39 -12.57 8.13
CA PRO A 307 -26.85 -11.36 8.78
C PRO A 307 -27.62 -10.46 7.78
N VAL A 308 -28.71 -9.87 8.23
CA VAL A 308 -29.48 -8.87 7.48
C VAL A 308 -28.72 -7.56 7.32
N MET A 309 -27.71 -7.31 8.18
CA MET A 309 -26.88 -6.13 8.10
C MET A 309 -25.43 -6.40 8.54
N GLY A 310 -24.47 -5.84 7.81
CA GLY A 310 -23.04 -6.01 8.10
C GLY A 310 -22.43 -7.22 7.40
N LYS A 311 -21.11 -7.40 7.58
CA LYS A 311 -20.36 -8.46 6.91
C LYS A 311 -20.50 -9.81 7.61
N ASP A 312 -20.65 -9.81 8.93
CA ASP A 312 -20.72 -10.99 9.78
C ASP A 312 -21.76 -10.78 10.91
N TRP A 313 -22.02 -11.81 11.70
CA TRP A 313 -23.00 -11.75 12.79
C TRP A 313 -22.59 -10.80 13.92
N ASN A 314 -21.28 -10.53 14.07
CA ASN A 314 -20.80 -9.57 15.07
C ASN A 314 -21.02 -8.12 14.62
N ASP A 315 -20.84 -7.83 13.33
CA ASP A 315 -21.17 -6.54 12.73
C ASP A 315 -22.67 -6.23 12.89
N GLN A 316 -23.54 -7.21 12.64
CA GLN A 316 -24.99 -7.08 12.89
C GLN A 316 -25.29 -6.75 14.36
N LEU A 317 -24.71 -7.53 15.27
CA LEU A 317 -24.91 -7.33 16.71
C LEU A 317 -24.43 -5.94 17.17
N LYS A 318 -23.29 -5.48 16.66
CA LYS A 318 -22.74 -4.14 16.96
C LYS A 318 -23.63 -3.02 16.48
N ALA A 319 -24.33 -3.25 15.37
CA ALA A 319 -25.24 -2.28 14.83
C ALA A 319 -26.65 -2.35 15.44
N ASN A 320 -26.84 -3.21 16.46
CA ASN A 320 -28.08 -3.39 17.19
C ASN A 320 -29.28 -3.73 16.28
N VAL A 321 -29.01 -4.48 15.21
CA VAL A 321 -30.02 -5.04 14.33
C VAL A 321 -30.14 -6.52 14.63
N THR A 322 -31.36 -7.05 14.54
CA THR A 322 -31.63 -8.48 14.68
C THR A 322 -32.37 -8.95 13.44
N GLY A 323 -32.26 -10.23 13.13
CA GLY A 323 -32.85 -10.83 11.95
C GLY A 323 -31.90 -11.78 11.25
N ILE A 324 -32.49 -12.69 10.48
CA ILE A 324 -31.78 -13.71 9.72
C ILE A 324 -32.34 -13.64 8.30
N LYS A 325 -31.47 -13.44 7.31
CA LYS A 325 -31.85 -13.67 5.92
C LYS A 325 -31.55 -15.12 5.57
N LYS A 326 -32.62 -15.91 5.44
CA LYS A 326 -32.56 -17.31 5.02
C LYS A 326 -32.59 -17.41 3.50
N MET A 327 -31.87 -18.37 2.95
CA MET A 327 -31.95 -18.73 1.55
C MET A 327 -31.58 -20.21 1.37
N THR A 328 -32.09 -20.82 0.32
CA THR A 328 -31.70 -22.16 -0.14
C THR A 328 -30.25 -22.16 -0.64
N MET A 329 -29.65 -23.36 -0.77
CA MET A 329 -28.30 -23.46 -1.36
C MET A 329 -28.29 -23.02 -2.83
N ASP A 330 -29.35 -23.30 -3.59
CA ASP A 330 -29.51 -22.79 -4.95
C ASP A 330 -29.53 -21.26 -4.97
N GLU A 331 -30.33 -20.62 -4.12
CA GLU A 331 -30.34 -19.15 -4.00
C GLU A 331 -28.98 -18.60 -3.56
N SER A 332 -28.25 -19.30 -2.68
CA SER A 332 -26.88 -18.94 -2.28
C SER A 332 -25.90 -19.02 -3.46
N VAL A 333 -26.00 -20.06 -4.29
CA VAL A 333 -25.20 -20.21 -5.51
C VAL A 333 -25.54 -19.12 -6.52
N GLN A 334 -26.82 -18.82 -6.73
CA GLN A 334 -27.23 -17.73 -7.60
C GLN A 334 -26.78 -16.37 -7.07
N HIS A 335 -26.88 -16.14 -5.77
CA HIS A 335 -26.39 -14.90 -5.15
C HIS A 335 -24.87 -14.75 -5.28
N ALA A 336 -24.12 -15.83 -5.10
CA ALA A 336 -22.67 -15.85 -5.30
C ALA A 336 -22.28 -15.62 -6.76
N LYS A 337 -23.04 -16.18 -7.72
CA LYS A 337 -22.90 -15.91 -9.15
C LYS A 337 -23.17 -14.43 -9.43
N SER A 338 -24.29 -13.88 -8.97
CA SER A 338 -24.60 -12.45 -9.07
C SER A 338 -23.52 -11.55 -8.46
N LEU A 339 -22.97 -11.89 -7.29
CA LEU A 339 -21.86 -11.15 -6.68
C LEU A 339 -20.56 -11.27 -7.49
N ASN A 340 -20.28 -12.44 -8.06
CA ASN A 340 -19.14 -12.65 -8.97
C ASN A 340 -19.34 -11.92 -10.29
N ASP A 341 -20.55 -11.90 -10.83
CA ASP A 341 -20.91 -11.27 -12.08
C ASP A 341 -20.96 -9.75 -11.91
N LEU A 342 -21.40 -9.22 -10.76
CA LEU A 342 -21.21 -7.83 -10.36
C LEU A 342 -19.73 -7.46 -10.23
N LYS A 343 -18.91 -8.35 -9.65
CA LYS A 343 -17.45 -8.17 -9.52
C LYS A 343 -16.70 -8.33 -10.86
N LYS A 344 -17.29 -9.04 -11.82
CA LYS A 344 -16.82 -9.16 -13.22
C LYS A 344 -17.35 -8.02 -14.09
N ALA A 345 -18.55 -7.50 -13.80
CA ALA A 345 -19.13 -6.32 -14.43
C ALA A 345 -18.50 -5.02 -13.90
N GLU A 346 -17.94 -5.01 -12.68
CA GLU A 346 -16.96 -3.98 -12.28
C GLU A 346 -15.67 -4.01 -13.15
N ASN A 347 -15.45 -5.09 -13.90
CA ASN A 347 -14.36 -5.26 -14.88
C ASN A 347 -14.84 -5.27 -16.36
N VAL A 348 -16.11 -4.99 -16.66
CA VAL A 348 -16.66 -4.91 -18.02
C VAL A 348 -17.60 -3.69 -18.10
N GLU A 349 -17.32 -2.75 -19.02
CA GLU A 349 -18.13 -1.56 -19.25
C GLU A 349 -19.62 -1.87 -19.51
N VAL A 350 -20.48 -1.34 -18.62
CA VAL A 350 -21.89 -0.84 -18.67
C VAL A 350 -22.88 -1.45 -19.69
N PRO A 351 -24.16 -1.73 -19.33
CA PRO A 351 -25.19 -0.67 -19.28
C PRO A 351 -26.05 -0.61 -18.01
N ASP A 352 -26.52 0.60 -17.74
CA ASP A 352 -27.46 1.05 -16.70
C ASP A 352 -28.80 0.30 -16.67
N GLY A 353 -29.35 0.20 -15.46
CA GLY A 353 -30.80 0.15 -15.25
C GLY A 353 -31.29 -1.04 -14.44
N VAL A 354 -31.50 -0.85 -13.14
CA VAL A 354 -32.84 -0.67 -12.54
C VAL A 354 -32.67 -0.59 -11.01
N LEU A 355 -33.07 0.56 -10.50
CA LEU A 355 -33.26 0.91 -9.10
C LEU A 355 -34.28 -0.01 -8.41
N LYS A 356 -34.16 -0.18 -7.09
CA LYS A 356 -34.94 0.57 -6.07
C LYS A 356 -34.68 -0.07 -4.70
N ASP A 357 -34.02 0.62 -3.77
CA ASP A 357 -34.53 1.68 -2.87
C ASP A 357 -35.66 1.19 -1.95
N ASP A 358 -35.42 1.21 -0.64
CA ASP A 358 -35.95 2.25 0.26
C ASP A 358 -35.61 1.86 1.73
N ASN A 359 -34.85 2.69 2.48
CA ASN A 359 -35.32 3.82 3.30
C ASN A 359 -36.31 3.35 4.40
N GLN A 360 -36.20 3.69 5.69
CA GLN A 360 -35.77 4.96 6.31
C GLN A 360 -36.03 4.90 7.86
N VAL A 361 -35.65 5.99 8.55
CA VAL A 361 -36.15 6.51 9.88
C VAL A 361 -35.54 5.90 11.17
N ILE A 362 -35.19 6.59 12.28
CA ILE A 362 -34.60 7.91 12.66
C ILE A 362 -34.49 7.93 14.23
N LYS A 363 -33.36 8.45 14.76
CA LYS A 363 -33.08 9.17 16.04
C LYS A 363 -33.43 8.60 17.45
N SER A 364 -32.42 8.63 18.34
CA SER A 364 -32.44 9.41 19.60
C SER A 364 -31.02 9.67 20.15
N VAL A 365 -30.86 10.76 20.91
CA VAL A 365 -29.58 11.42 21.23
C VAL A 365 -29.03 10.95 22.59
N SER A 366 -27.84 10.35 22.58
CA SER A 366 -26.88 10.35 23.69
C SER A 366 -25.48 10.67 23.11
N ARG A 367 -24.64 11.42 23.83
CA ARG A 367 -23.40 12.07 23.34
C ARG A 367 -22.57 11.14 22.41
N PRO A 368 -22.15 11.59 21.23
CA PRO A 368 -21.61 10.70 20.20
C PRO A 368 -20.16 10.32 20.52
N LYS A 369 -19.91 9.08 20.92
CA LYS A 369 -18.67 8.41 20.51
C LYS A 369 -18.93 7.82 19.14
N THR A 370 -18.72 8.66 18.12
CA THR A 370 -18.96 8.35 16.72
C THR A 370 -18.11 7.15 16.30
N TYR A 371 -18.70 5.96 16.26
CA TYR A 371 -18.17 4.87 15.46
C TYR A 371 -18.26 5.29 14.01
N GLN A 372 -17.20 5.95 13.53
CA GLN A 372 -17.11 6.33 12.14
C GLN A 372 -17.10 5.05 11.29
N SER A 373 -18.16 4.87 10.51
CA SER A 373 -18.24 3.93 9.41
C SER A 373 -16.98 4.01 8.55
N ARG A 374 -16.68 2.95 7.78
CA ARG A 374 -15.54 2.95 6.85
C ARG A 374 -15.55 4.18 5.92
N LYS A 375 -16.73 4.66 5.53
CA LYS A 375 -16.94 5.87 4.72
C LYS A 375 -16.65 7.15 5.54
N GLU A 376 -17.07 7.22 6.79
CA GLU A 376 -16.76 8.36 7.68
C GLU A 376 -15.29 8.43 8.07
N ARG A 377 -14.61 7.29 8.30
CA ARG A 377 -13.15 7.25 8.53
C ARG A 377 -12.38 7.65 7.28
N ALA A 378 -12.81 7.21 6.11
CA ALA A 378 -12.23 7.63 4.85
C ALA A 378 -12.42 9.14 4.64
N LEU A 379 -13.62 9.68 4.93
CA LEU A 379 -13.92 11.09 4.85
C LEU A 379 -13.12 11.92 5.89
N ALA A 380 -12.99 11.43 7.13
CA ALA A 380 -12.21 12.08 8.17
C ALA A 380 -10.71 12.08 7.83
N THR A 381 -10.17 10.95 7.37
CA THR A 381 -8.78 10.84 6.91
C THR A 381 -8.54 11.77 5.72
N ARG A 382 -9.49 11.84 4.78
CA ARG A 382 -9.44 12.77 3.64
C ARG A 382 -9.41 14.22 4.12
N LYS A 383 -10.30 14.63 5.02
CA LYS A 383 -10.33 15.98 5.60
C LYS A 383 -9.01 16.32 6.29
N VAL A 384 -8.44 15.40 7.07
CA VAL A 384 -7.13 15.59 7.71
C VAL A 384 -6.03 15.76 6.66
N ASN A 385 -6.00 14.93 5.63
CA ASN A 385 -5.01 15.03 4.55
C ASN A 385 -5.15 16.33 3.73
N GLU A 386 -6.38 16.75 3.43
CA GLU A 386 -6.68 18.02 2.78
C GLU A 386 -6.22 19.20 3.65
N GLN A 387 -6.42 19.11 4.97
CA GLN A 387 -5.95 20.12 5.93
C GLN A 387 -4.42 20.18 5.97
N ILE A 388 -3.72 19.04 6.00
CA ILE A 388 -2.24 19.00 5.93
C ILE A 388 -1.72 19.69 4.67
N ILE A 389 -2.35 19.45 3.51
CA ILE A 389 -1.99 20.13 2.25
C ILE A 389 -2.25 21.64 2.35
N LYS A 390 -3.36 22.04 2.96
CA LYS A 390 -3.72 23.46 3.16
C LYS A 390 -2.72 24.15 4.09
N ASP A 391 -2.36 23.52 5.20
CA ASP A 391 -1.39 24.05 6.17
C ASP A 391 0.00 24.15 5.56
N ALA A 392 0.41 23.12 4.81
CA ALA A 392 1.65 23.16 4.04
C ALA A 392 1.66 24.34 3.05
N MET A 393 0.56 24.59 2.34
CA MET A 393 0.44 25.73 1.43
C MET A 393 0.41 27.08 2.15
N ASN A 394 -0.18 27.17 3.34
CA ASN A 394 -0.15 28.40 4.13
C ASN A 394 1.26 28.72 4.62
N ASN A 395 2.04 27.69 4.97
CA ASN A 395 3.42 27.82 5.43
C ASN A 395 4.41 28.24 4.31
N VAL A 396 4.02 28.10 3.04
CA VAL A 396 4.81 28.57 1.88
C VAL A 396 5.07 30.09 1.94
N LYS A 397 4.15 30.86 2.55
CA LYS A 397 4.36 32.30 2.80
C LYS A 397 5.50 32.57 3.78
N THR A 398 5.63 31.74 4.82
CA THR A 398 6.71 31.83 5.80
C THR A 398 8.05 31.47 5.15
N ILE A 399 8.07 30.37 4.37
CA ILE A 399 9.26 29.90 3.66
C ILE A 399 9.80 30.99 2.71
N GLN A 400 8.93 31.65 1.96
CA GLN A 400 9.32 32.73 1.05
C GLN A 400 9.87 33.97 1.73
N LYS A 401 9.57 34.22 3.01
CA LYS A 401 10.07 35.43 3.69
C LYS A 401 11.45 35.24 4.29
N ASP A 402 11.90 34.00 4.44
CA ASP A 402 13.20 33.64 5.01
C ASP A 402 14.17 33.19 3.90
N PRO A 403 15.18 34.02 3.56
CA PRO A 403 16.22 33.69 2.59
C PRO A 403 16.89 32.33 2.81
N LYS A 404 17.09 31.93 4.08
CA LYS A 404 17.72 30.64 4.41
C LYS A 404 16.81 29.48 4.04
N GLN A 405 15.52 29.62 4.27
CA GLN A 405 14.52 28.61 3.90
C GLN A 405 14.32 28.56 2.38
N VAL A 406 14.39 29.71 1.69
CA VAL A 406 14.40 29.74 0.22
C VAL A 406 15.59 28.98 -0.32
N LYS A 407 16.82 29.22 0.17
CA LYS A 407 17.98 28.45 -0.28
C LYS A 407 17.80 26.95 -0.08
N LYS A 408 17.37 26.51 1.11
CA LYS A 408 17.09 25.09 1.37
C LYS A 408 16.02 24.52 0.42
N TYR A 409 15.03 25.32 0.04
CA TYR A 409 14.05 24.92 -0.96
C TYR A 409 14.68 24.72 -2.35
N LEU A 410 15.55 25.64 -2.77
CA LEU A 410 16.26 25.51 -4.05
C LEU A 410 17.17 24.27 -4.05
N ASP A 411 17.89 24.02 -2.96
CA ASP A 411 18.69 22.80 -2.75
C ASP A 411 17.82 21.55 -2.85
N PHE A 412 16.66 21.56 -2.20
CA PHE A 412 15.72 20.45 -2.24
C PHE A 412 15.22 20.18 -3.67
N VAL A 413 14.87 21.22 -4.43
CA VAL A 413 14.41 21.10 -5.82
C VAL A 413 15.50 20.56 -6.74
N ALA A 414 16.73 21.06 -6.63
CA ALA A 414 17.87 20.58 -7.41
C ALA A 414 18.12 19.08 -7.19
N ASN A 415 17.90 18.61 -5.96
CA ASN A 415 18.11 17.23 -5.55
C ASN A 415 16.92 16.28 -5.80
N ASN A 416 15.71 16.82 -5.99
CA ASN A 416 14.45 16.07 -6.14
C ASN A 416 13.66 16.58 -7.37
N SER A 417 14.32 16.57 -8.54
CA SER A 417 13.81 17.12 -9.81
C SER A 417 12.60 16.35 -10.38
N GLU A 418 12.42 15.10 -9.97
CA GLU A 418 11.38 14.19 -10.49
C GLU A 418 9.96 14.62 -10.12
N PHE A 419 9.80 15.33 -9.00
CA PHE A 419 8.48 15.72 -8.51
C PHE A 419 7.88 16.88 -9.33
N SER A 420 6.56 17.09 -9.23
CA SER A 420 5.95 18.30 -9.80
C SER A 420 6.33 19.53 -8.97
N THR A 421 6.31 20.72 -9.59
CA THR A 421 6.52 22.00 -8.89
C THR A 421 5.71 22.12 -7.60
N ARG A 422 4.42 21.76 -7.68
CA ARG A 422 3.51 21.79 -6.54
C ARG A 422 3.90 20.79 -5.46
N ASN A 423 4.26 19.57 -5.84
CA ASN A 423 4.68 18.56 -4.86
C ASN A 423 6.02 18.91 -4.23
N SER A 424 6.94 19.58 -4.95
CA SER A 424 8.19 20.07 -4.37
C SER A 424 7.93 21.05 -3.22
N LEU A 425 7.06 22.04 -3.42
CA LEU A 425 6.65 22.96 -2.36
C LEU A 425 5.94 22.24 -1.20
N LEU A 426 5.04 21.30 -1.50
CA LEU A 426 4.32 20.56 -0.47
C LEU A 426 5.26 19.71 0.40
N MET A 427 6.20 18.99 -0.20
CA MET A 427 7.16 18.17 0.55
C MET A 427 8.07 19.04 1.40
N PHE A 428 8.69 20.06 0.80
CA PHE A 428 9.60 20.94 1.52
C PHE A 428 8.89 21.66 2.67
N SER A 429 7.65 22.09 2.48
CA SER A 429 6.87 22.75 3.53
C SER A 429 6.51 21.84 4.71
N GLN A 430 6.40 20.54 4.49
CA GLN A 430 6.12 19.55 5.53
C GLN A 430 7.38 18.97 6.17
N TYR A 431 8.48 18.87 5.41
CA TYR A 431 9.73 18.28 5.86
C TYR A 431 10.94 19.01 5.23
N PRO A 432 11.32 20.20 5.74
CA PRO A 432 12.32 21.07 5.11
C PRO A 432 13.75 20.51 5.06
N ASN A 433 14.05 19.47 5.84
CA ASN A 433 15.37 18.84 5.91
C ASN A 433 15.43 17.51 5.12
N ALA A 434 14.49 17.31 4.18
CA ALA A 434 14.48 16.18 3.27
C ALA A 434 15.73 16.21 2.37
N GLU A 435 16.37 15.06 2.23
CA GLU A 435 17.47 14.84 1.28
C GLU A 435 17.00 14.03 0.08
N MET A 436 16.17 13.00 0.28
CA MET A 436 15.65 12.18 -0.81
C MET A 436 14.26 11.66 -0.47
N MET A 437 13.27 12.13 -1.23
CA MET A 437 11.87 11.79 -1.02
C MET A 437 11.42 10.66 -1.95
N LYS A 438 10.88 9.56 -1.40
CA LYS A 438 10.30 8.47 -2.20
C LYS A 438 9.05 7.87 -1.55
N GLY A 439 8.25 7.18 -2.35
CA GLY A 439 7.12 6.39 -1.84
C GLY A 439 7.60 5.17 -1.03
N ASN A 440 6.76 4.69 -0.11
CA ASN A 440 7.05 3.51 0.70
C ASN A 440 7.39 2.26 -0.15
N ARG A 441 6.72 2.09 -1.29
CA ARG A 441 7.01 0.99 -2.21
C ARG A 441 8.42 1.10 -2.81
N GLU A 442 8.80 2.30 -3.26
CA GLU A 442 10.12 2.53 -3.85
C GLU A 442 11.25 2.27 -2.84
N PHE A 443 11.10 2.68 -1.58
CA PHE A 443 12.10 2.35 -0.55
C PHE A 443 12.19 0.84 -0.31
N LYS A 444 11.05 0.13 -0.27
CA LYS A 444 11.02 -1.32 -0.13
C LYS A 444 11.72 -2.02 -1.29
N ASP A 445 11.50 -1.55 -2.51
CA ASP A 445 12.16 -2.08 -3.71
C ASP A 445 13.69 -1.84 -3.65
N MET A 446 14.13 -0.82 -2.91
CA MET A 446 15.55 -0.55 -2.60
C MET A 446 16.08 -1.30 -1.37
N GLY A 447 15.26 -2.11 -0.70
CA GLY A 447 15.63 -2.87 0.51
C GLY A 447 15.54 -2.09 1.83
N PHE A 448 14.95 -0.89 1.82
CA PHE A 448 14.77 -0.06 3.02
C PHE A 448 13.30 -0.02 3.47
N TYR A 449 13.08 0.04 4.78
CA TYR A 449 11.75 0.12 5.36
C TYR A 449 11.60 1.41 6.15
N ILE A 450 10.40 1.99 6.17
CA ILE A 450 10.12 3.17 7.00
C ILE A 450 10.26 2.79 8.47
N GLN A 451 10.98 3.59 9.25
CA GLN A 451 11.13 3.40 10.68
C GLN A 451 9.78 3.56 11.39
N LYS A 452 9.61 2.82 12.49
CA LYS A 452 8.33 2.81 13.21
C LYS A 452 8.05 4.18 13.82
N GLY A 453 6.85 4.72 13.56
CA GLY A 453 6.40 6.01 14.10
C GLY A 453 6.63 7.20 13.16
N GLU A 454 7.41 7.01 12.09
CA GLU A 454 7.66 8.06 11.10
C GLU A 454 6.40 8.46 10.33
N LYS A 455 6.25 9.76 10.09
CA LYS A 455 5.11 10.33 9.36
C LYS A 455 5.59 10.83 8.00
N GLY A 456 4.95 10.34 6.93
CA GLY A 456 5.27 10.77 5.57
C GLY A 456 4.59 12.09 5.20
N SER A 457 5.27 12.90 4.37
CA SER A 457 4.70 14.10 3.77
C SER A 457 3.58 13.75 2.79
N ARG A 458 2.49 14.52 2.81
CA ARG A 458 1.33 14.34 1.94
C ARG A 458 1.51 15.14 0.65
N ILE A 459 1.41 14.45 -0.49
CA ILE A 459 1.51 15.05 -1.82
C ILE A 459 0.35 14.64 -2.71
N LEU A 460 0.24 15.28 -3.88
CA LEU A 460 -0.73 14.92 -4.90
C LEU A 460 -0.13 13.84 -5.83
N GLY A 461 -0.74 12.67 -5.86
CA GLY A 461 -0.37 11.55 -6.75
C GLY A 461 -0.80 11.79 -8.19
N ALA A 462 -0.52 10.81 -9.05
CA ALA A 462 -0.86 10.87 -10.48
C ALA A 462 -2.38 11.09 -10.70
N PRO A 463 -2.78 11.88 -11.71
CA PRO A 463 -4.18 12.17 -11.97
C PRO A 463 -4.96 10.90 -12.27
N GLN A 464 -6.08 10.72 -11.57
CA GLN A 464 -7.04 9.65 -11.81
C GLN A 464 -8.33 10.25 -12.37
N LYS A 465 -8.98 9.55 -13.29
CA LYS A 465 -10.32 9.94 -13.73
C LYS A 465 -11.35 9.44 -12.72
N ALA A 466 -12.32 10.29 -12.40
CA ALA A 466 -13.51 9.88 -11.67
C ALA A 466 -14.68 10.77 -12.07
N SER A 467 -15.88 10.20 -12.04
CA SER A 467 -17.11 10.95 -12.21
C SER A 467 -17.39 11.78 -10.97
N PHE A 468 -17.80 13.03 -11.15
CA PHE A 468 -18.28 13.89 -10.08
C PHE A 468 -19.68 14.41 -10.41
N LEU A 469 -20.45 14.60 -9.35
CA LEU A 469 -21.69 15.34 -9.37
C LEU A 469 -21.36 16.82 -9.16
N VAL A 470 -21.77 17.66 -10.09
CA VAL A 470 -21.65 19.12 -9.98
C VAL A 470 -22.91 19.64 -9.31
N MET A 471 -22.73 20.18 -8.10
CA MET A 471 -23.79 20.79 -7.31
C MET A 471 -24.14 22.18 -7.87
N GLU A 472 -25.31 22.72 -7.50
CA GLU A 472 -25.75 24.05 -7.94
C GLU A 472 -24.78 25.18 -7.55
N ASP A 473 -24.05 25.03 -6.45
CA ASP A 473 -23.02 25.97 -5.98
C ASP A 473 -21.66 25.84 -6.70
N GLY A 474 -21.58 24.94 -7.69
CA GLY A 474 -20.36 24.63 -8.45
C GLY A 474 -19.37 23.71 -7.73
N SER A 475 -19.66 23.28 -6.50
CA SER A 475 -18.88 22.27 -5.79
C SER A 475 -19.04 20.89 -6.45
N ARG A 476 -18.05 20.03 -6.24
CA ARG A 476 -17.97 18.72 -6.91
C ARG A 476 -17.85 17.61 -5.89
N VAL A 477 -18.72 16.62 -5.99
CA VAL A 477 -18.68 15.43 -5.14
C VAL A 477 -18.38 14.21 -6.00
N LYS A 478 -17.31 13.48 -5.67
CA LYS A 478 -16.94 12.25 -6.40
C LYS A 478 -18.13 11.30 -6.32
N GLN A 479 -18.53 10.69 -7.43
CA GLN A 479 -19.74 9.86 -7.50
C GLN A 479 -19.69 8.70 -6.50
N SER A 480 -18.51 8.12 -6.23
CA SER A 480 -18.30 7.11 -5.17
C SER A 480 -18.57 7.61 -3.75
N ASP A 481 -18.42 8.92 -3.54
CA ASP A 481 -18.53 9.58 -2.25
C ASP A 481 -19.89 10.26 -2.06
N ALA A 482 -20.64 10.46 -3.16
CA ALA A 482 -21.93 11.13 -3.19
C ALA A 482 -22.97 10.45 -2.28
N SER A 483 -23.92 11.26 -1.81
CA SER A 483 -25.09 10.76 -1.09
C SER A 483 -26.08 10.14 -2.07
N THR A 484 -26.93 9.24 -1.56
CA THR A 484 -28.00 8.61 -2.34
C THR A 484 -28.88 9.66 -3.03
N ASN A 485 -29.19 10.76 -2.34
CA ASN A 485 -29.96 11.87 -2.92
C ASN A 485 -29.23 12.60 -4.05
N GLN A 486 -27.91 12.82 -3.93
CA GLN A 486 -27.14 13.46 -4.99
C GLN A 486 -27.05 12.55 -6.23
N LEU A 487 -26.82 11.25 -6.02
CA LEU A 487 -26.81 10.26 -7.10
C LEU A 487 -28.17 10.17 -7.80
N ARG A 488 -29.26 10.22 -7.03
CA ARG A 488 -30.62 10.26 -7.56
C ARG A 488 -30.88 11.52 -8.39
N LEU A 489 -30.60 12.70 -7.87
CA LEU A 489 -30.75 13.96 -8.60
C LEU A 489 -29.90 13.98 -9.88
N ALA A 490 -28.74 13.36 -9.86
CA ALA A 490 -27.89 13.20 -11.03
C ALA A 490 -28.49 12.26 -12.08
N SER A 491 -29.05 11.12 -11.65
CA SER A 491 -29.76 10.19 -12.54
C SER A 491 -31.04 10.77 -13.15
N GLU A 492 -31.70 11.70 -12.44
CA GLU A 492 -32.86 12.44 -12.95
C GLU A 492 -32.49 13.60 -13.88
N GLY A 493 -31.20 13.78 -14.20
CA GLY A 493 -30.69 14.88 -15.02
C GLY A 493 -30.73 16.25 -14.32
N LYS A 494 -31.11 16.32 -13.04
CA LYS A 494 -31.20 17.55 -12.24
C LYS A 494 -29.85 17.99 -11.66
N LEU A 495 -28.91 17.07 -11.49
CA LEU A 495 -27.50 17.39 -11.20
C LEU A 495 -26.63 16.97 -12.37
N LYS A 496 -25.73 17.86 -12.79
CA LYS A 496 -24.82 17.58 -13.89
C LYS A 496 -23.75 16.58 -13.43
N VAL A 497 -23.69 15.42 -14.07
CA VAL A 497 -22.55 14.50 -13.95
C VAL A 497 -21.47 14.95 -14.93
N SER A 498 -20.24 15.00 -14.47
CA SER A 498 -19.10 15.27 -15.35
C SER A 498 -17.90 14.48 -14.88
N GLU A 499 -17.18 13.92 -15.84
CA GLU A 499 -15.92 13.24 -15.55
C GLU A 499 -14.84 14.30 -15.32
N PHE A 500 -14.14 14.20 -14.18
CA PHE A 500 -13.02 15.07 -13.89
C PHE A 500 -11.79 14.26 -13.53
N LYS A 501 -10.63 14.77 -13.95
CA LYS A 501 -9.34 14.33 -13.43
C LYS A 501 -9.17 14.88 -12.02
N TYR A 502 -8.95 14.00 -11.04
CA TYR A 502 -8.61 14.37 -9.67
C TYR A 502 -7.25 13.80 -9.28
N TYR A 503 -6.60 14.40 -8.28
CA TYR A 503 -5.28 13.99 -7.82
C TYR A 503 -5.40 13.36 -6.43
N PRO A 504 -5.16 12.04 -6.26
CA PRO A 504 -5.26 11.39 -4.95
C PRO A 504 -4.16 11.90 -4.01
N ILE A 505 -4.42 11.95 -2.71
CA ILE A 505 -3.40 12.33 -1.72
C ILE A 505 -2.61 11.07 -1.32
N VAL A 506 -1.30 11.08 -1.55
CA VAL A 506 -0.38 9.97 -1.25
C VAL A 506 0.72 10.39 -0.28
N SER A 507 1.44 9.41 0.28
CA SER A 507 2.57 9.65 1.19
C SER A 507 3.90 9.35 0.55
N VAL A 508 4.84 10.25 0.80
CA VAL A 508 6.28 10.09 0.55
C VAL A 508 7.06 10.30 1.84
N PHE A 509 8.24 9.70 1.93
CA PHE A 509 9.09 9.72 3.12
C PHE A 509 10.49 10.16 2.71
N ASP A 510 11.22 10.78 3.63
CA ASP A 510 12.65 11.03 3.45
C ASP A 510 13.47 9.77 3.72
N VAL A 511 14.62 9.64 3.07
CA VAL A 511 15.54 8.51 3.28
C VAL A 511 15.97 8.34 4.74
N LYS A 512 16.08 9.43 5.51
CA LYS A 512 16.43 9.39 6.94
C LYS A 512 15.32 8.82 7.80
N GLN A 513 14.08 8.76 7.29
CA GLN A 513 12.94 8.12 7.95
C GLN A 513 12.89 6.62 7.68
N THR A 514 13.93 6.04 7.07
CA THR A 514 14.02 4.63 6.72
C THR A 514 15.10 3.91 7.50
N THR A 515 15.18 2.59 7.36
CA THR A 515 16.25 1.76 7.94
C THR A 515 17.62 1.93 7.26
N ALA A 516 17.79 2.88 6.33
CA ALA A 516 19.07 3.17 5.70
C ALA A 516 20.06 3.80 6.70
N ASP A 517 21.26 3.23 6.81
CA ASP A 517 22.35 3.84 7.57
C ASP A 517 23.06 4.95 6.76
N SER A 518 23.96 5.70 7.41
CA SER A 518 24.66 6.82 6.78
C SER A 518 25.44 6.44 5.51
N LYS A 519 26.00 5.23 5.43
CA LYS A 519 26.76 4.77 4.24
C LYS A 519 25.81 4.48 3.08
N HIS A 520 24.68 3.83 3.37
CA HIS A 520 23.63 3.59 2.39
C HIS A 520 23.01 4.89 1.89
N ILE A 521 22.74 5.84 2.80
CA ILE A 521 22.26 7.18 2.44
C ILE A 521 23.26 7.83 1.48
N SER A 522 24.54 7.94 1.83
CA SER A 522 25.54 8.56 0.94
C SER A 522 25.59 7.91 -0.45
N ARG A 523 25.51 6.58 -0.54
CA ARG A 523 25.45 5.88 -1.84
C ARG A 523 24.18 6.19 -2.63
N LEU A 524 23.02 6.23 -1.97
CA LEU A 524 21.75 6.57 -2.61
C LEU A 524 21.72 8.00 -3.12
N LEU A 525 22.31 8.96 -2.38
CA LEU A 525 22.39 10.35 -2.82
C LEU A 525 23.38 10.51 -3.99
N ASN A 526 24.42 9.68 -4.07
CA ASN A 526 25.37 9.68 -5.18
C ASN A 526 24.83 8.98 -6.45
N ASN A 527 23.97 7.97 -6.30
CA ASN A 527 23.44 7.16 -7.41
C ASN A 527 22.00 7.54 -7.80
N ARG A 528 21.61 8.81 -7.67
CA ARG A 528 20.24 9.24 -8.02
C ARG A 528 20.01 9.12 -9.52
N LYS A 529 18.73 8.96 -9.91
CA LYS A 529 18.26 9.07 -11.31
C LYS A 529 18.25 10.54 -11.78
N THR A 530 19.37 11.22 -11.63
CA THR A 530 19.62 12.55 -12.16
C THR A 530 20.78 12.42 -13.13
N SER A 531 20.93 13.37 -14.04
CA SER A 531 22.13 13.49 -14.86
C SER A 531 23.38 13.36 -13.97
N PRO A 532 24.45 12.69 -14.42
CA PRO A 532 25.70 12.66 -13.69
C PRO A 532 26.15 14.10 -13.41
N LYS A 533 26.93 14.29 -12.35
CA LYS A 533 27.54 15.60 -12.13
C LYS A 533 28.38 15.94 -13.35
N LEU A 534 28.40 17.20 -13.75
CA LEU A 534 29.15 17.64 -14.91
C LEU A 534 30.65 17.29 -14.77
N SER A 535 31.17 17.28 -13.54
CA SER A 535 32.53 16.84 -13.21
C SER A 535 32.82 15.37 -13.54
N ASP A 536 31.78 14.55 -13.60
CA ASP A 536 31.88 13.10 -13.79
C ASP A 536 31.73 12.74 -15.28
N LEU A 537 31.44 13.73 -16.15
CA LEU A 537 31.31 13.53 -17.58
C LEU A 537 32.67 13.51 -18.28
N THR A 538 32.82 12.62 -19.25
CA THR A 538 33.89 12.73 -20.25
C THR A 538 33.68 13.97 -21.13
N GLU A 539 34.73 14.44 -21.81
CA GLU A 539 34.63 15.59 -22.70
C GLU A 539 33.57 15.37 -23.81
N SER A 540 33.47 14.13 -24.34
CA SER A 540 32.44 13.77 -25.32
C SER A 540 31.03 13.87 -24.73
N GLN A 541 30.83 13.44 -23.49
CA GLN A 541 29.54 13.53 -22.81
C GLN A 541 29.19 14.98 -22.44
N ALA A 542 30.18 15.80 -22.08
CA ALA A 542 29.99 17.22 -21.86
C ALA A 542 29.58 17.94 -23.16
N ASN A 543 30.19 17.61 -24.30
CA ASN A 543 29.75 18.11 -25.61
C ASN A 543 28.33 17.65 -25.96
N ALA A 544 27.99 16.39 -25.70
CA ALA A 544 26.61 15.90 -25.90
C ALA A 544 25.59 16.64 -25.00
N ALA A 545 25.94 16.90 -23.74
CA ALA A 545 25.12 17.71 -22.84
C ALA A 545 24.93 19.13 -23.38
N TYR A 546 25.99 19.75 -23.91
CA TYR A 546 25.92 21.06 -24.55
C TYR A 546 24.97 21.05 -25.75
N ASP A 547 25.09 20.05 -26.63
CA ASP A 547 24.23 19.92 -27.81
C ASP A 547 22.76 19.70 -27.44
N ILE A 548 22.48 18.94 -26.37
CA ILE A 548 21.12 18.74 -25.85
C ILE A 548 20.50 20.09 -25.42
N LEU A 549 21.28 20.92 -24.73
CA LEU A 549 20.86 22.25 -24.28
C LEU A 549 20.73 23.22 -25.47
N ALA A 550 21.67 23.21 -26.41
CA ALA A 550 21.62 24.06 -27.61
C ALA A 550 20.39 23.75 -28.46
N ASN A 551 20.09 22.46 -28.66
CA ASN A 551 18.88 22.02 -29.34
C ASN A 551 17.62 22.47 -28.60
N GLN A 552 17.62 22.45 -27.26
CA GLN A 552 16.51 22.97 -26.47
C GLN A 552 16.33 24.48 -26.66
N ALA A 553 17.40 25.27 -26.68
CA ALA A 553 17.35 26.71 -26.97
C ALA A 553 16.68 26.96 -28.34
N ASN A 554 17.11 26.23 -29.36
CA ASN A 554 16.54 26.31 -30.71
C ASN A 554 15.05 25.93 -30.74
N GLN A 555 14.65 24.87 -30.04
CA GLN A 555 13.23 24.45 -29.90
C GLN A 555 12.37 25.50 -29.20
N MET A 556 12.98 26.29 -28.30
CA MET A 556 12.35 27.42 -27.63
C MET A 556 12.34 28.70 -28.50
N GLY A 557 12.89 28.65 -29.72
CA GLY A 557 12.99 29.79 -30.63
C GLY A 557 14.08 30.79 -30.24
N ILE A 558 15.02 30.40 -29.38
CA ILE A 558 16.10 31.25 -28.89
C ILE A 558 17.34 30.99 -29.75
N LYS A 559 17.92 32.05 -30.33
CA LYS A 559 19.15 31.95 -31.12
C LYS A 559 20.34 31.70 -30.20
N LEU A 560 21.29 30.90 -30.65
CA LEU A 560 22.56 30.70 -29.95
C LEU A 560 23.68 31.39 -30.73
N ASN A 561 24.46 32.23 -30.05
CA ASN A 561 25.65 32.86 -30.60
C ASN A 561 26.86 32.50 -29.73
N VAL A 562 27.82 31.78 -30.31
CA VAL A 562 29.05 31.35 -29.63
C VAL A 562 30.32 31.85 -30.32
N GLU A 563 30.18 32.70 -31.34
CA GLU A 563 31.27 33.20 -32.18
C GLU A 563 31.10 34.69 -32.50
N ASN A 564 32.24 35.38 -32.62
CA ASN A 564 32.34 36.81 -32.86
C ASN A 564 31.54 37.67 -31.87
N ASN A 565 31.53 37.28 -30.59
CA ASN A 565 30.70 37.88 -29.56
C ASN A 565 31.46 38.58 -28.43
N ALA A 566 32.78 38.67 -28.52
CA ALA A 566 33.63 39.31 -27.49
C ALA A 566 33.14 40.70 -27.06
N SER A 567 32.56 41.49 -27.97
CA SER A 567 31.98 42.82 -27.68
C SER A 567 30.85 42.79 -26.63
N MET A 568 30.07 41.70 -26.57
CA MET A 568 28.98 41.53 -25.59
C MET A 568 29.49 41.38 -24.15
N PHE A 569 30.76 41.00 -24.00
CA PHE A 569 31.39 40.72 -22.70
C PHE A 569 32.38 41.83 -22.26
N LYS A 570 32.77 42.77 -23.14
CA LYS A 570 33.76 43.83 -22.84
C LYS A 570 33.41 44.75 -21.66
N GLN A 571 32.13 44.92 -21.34
CA GLN A 571 31.65 45.81 -20.27
C GLN A 571 30.98 45.04 -19.11
N ARG A 572 31.04 43.71 -19.13
CA ARG A 572 30.45 42.86 -18.09
C ARG A 572 31.55 42.33 -17.17
N ASP A 573 31.15 41.85 -16.01
CA ASP A 573 32.10 41.21 -15.09
C ASP A 573 32.85 40.08 -15.82
N SER A 574 34.17 40.08 -15.67
CA SER A 574 35.11 39.09 -16.22
C SER A 574 34.71 37.63 -15.95
N LYS A 575 33.85 37.37 -14.97
CA LYS A 575 33.34 36.04 -14.60
C LYS A 575 32.09 35.57 -15.38
N VAL A 576 31.49 36.41 -16.22
CA VAL A 576 30.23 36.07 -16.92
C VAL A 576 30.50 35.26 -18.19
N ASN A 577 30.19 33.96 -18.16
CA ASN A 577 30.43 33.02 -19.27
C ASN A 577 29.27 32.94 -20.28
N GLY A 578 28.08 33.46 -19.93
CA GLY A 578 26.90 33.49 -20.80
C GLY A 578 26.05 34.74 -20.59
N VAL A 579 25.25 35.10 -21.60
CA VAL A 579 24.29 36.20 -21.53
C VAL A 579 23.04 35.87 -22.35
N PHE A 580 21.88 35.82 -21.70
CA PHE A 580 20.59 35.91 -22.36
C PHE A 580 20.23 37.38 -22.64
N ALA A 581 19.96 37.69 -23.90
CA ALA A 581 19.59 39.04 -24.33
C ALA A 581 18.33 39.02 -25.20
N THR A 582 17.52 40.06 -25.03
CA THR A 582 16.33 40.34 -25.84
C THR A 582 16.54 41.67 -26.55
N LYS A 583 16.22 41.73 -27.84
CA LYS A 583 16.36 42.97 -28.60
C LYS A 583 15.30 43.97 -28.16
N LYS A 584 15.74 45.19 -27.81
CA LYS A 584 14.88 46.25 -27.25
C LYS A 584 13.65 46.57 -28.11
N ASN A 585 13.78 46.50 -29.43
CA ASN A 585 12.71 46.85 -30.39
C ASN A 585 11.99 45.63 -30.96
N ASP A 586 12.44 44.41 -30.63
CA ASP A 586 11.80 43.18 -31.05
C ASP A 586 11.95 42.13 -29.93
N PRO A 587 10.99 42.07 -29.01
CA PRO A 587 11.01 41.10 -27.91
C PRO A 587 11.02 39.64 -28.39
N LEU A 588 10.63 39.35 -29.63
CA LEU A 588 10.69 38.01 -30.20
C LEU A 588 12.10 37.67 -30.72
N ASP A 589 12.99 38.64 -30.84
CA ASP A 589 14.39 38.42 -31.19
C ASP A 589 15.22 38.21 -29.91
N GLN A 590 15.29 36.95 -29.51
CA GLN A 590 16.01 36.51 -28.31
C GLN A 590 17.24 35.70 -28.68
N THR A 591 18.36 35.98 -28.01
CA THR A 591 19.66 35.33 -28.25
C THR A 591 20.35 35.01 -26.93
N ILE A 592 20.90 33.80 -26.82
CA ILE A 592 21.87 33.43 -25.80
C ILE A 592 23.26 33.56 -26.41
N PHE A 593 24.10 34.38 -25.78
CA PHE A 593 25.51 34.53 -26.10
C PHE A 593 26.35 33.70 -25.14
N ILE A 594 27.24 32.85 -25.63
CA ILE A 594 28.20 32.09 -24.81
C ILE A 594 29.60 32.56 -25.17
N ARG A 595 30.42 32.86 -24.16
CA ARG A 595 31.77 33.38 -24.37
C ARG A 595 32.61 32.39 -25.20
N GLU A 596 33.39 32.93 -26.13
CA GLU A 596 34.34 32.16 -26.92
C GLU A 596 35.47 31.58 -26.06
N GLY A 597 36.02 30.43 -26.50
CA GLY A 597 37.19 29.80 -25.86
C GLY A 597 36.93 29.06 -24.54
N LEU A 598 35.66 28.95 -24.12
CA LEU A 598 35.29 28.16 -22.95
C LEU A 598 35.51 26.65 -23.17
N SER A 599 35.88 25.94 -22.09
CA SER A 599 35.92 24.48 -22.10
C SER A 599 34.52 23.90 -22.35
N PRO A 600 34.39 22.64 -22.83
CA PRO A 600 33.09 21.98 -22.98
C PRO A 600 32.23 22.03 -21.69
N TYR A 601 32.86 21.86 -20.53
CA TYR A 601 32.19 21.93 -19.23
C TYR A 601 31.68 23.35 -18.92
N ASP A 602 32.51 24.37 -19.14
CA ASP A 602 32.11 25.77 -18.90
C ASP A 602 31.00 26.22 -19.88
N LYS A 603 31.01 25.70 -21.11
CA LYS A 603 29.95 25.93 -22.10
C LYS A 603 28.62 25.33 -21.63
N VAL A 604 28.62 24.10 -21.11
CA VAL A 604 27.41 23.48 -20.53
C VAL A 604 26.90 24.32 -19.36
N SER A 605 27.77 24.69 -18.43
CA SER A 605 27.42 25.52 -17.26
C SER A 605 26.80 26.87 -17.66
N ALA A 606 27.45 27.57 -18.60
CA ALA A 606 26.98 28.85 -19.11
C ALA A 606 25.64 28.71 -19.82
N LEU A 607 25.51 27.77 -20.75
CA LEU A 607 24.26 27.59 -21.50
C LEU A 607 23.10 27.12 -20.62
N ALA A 608 23.35 26.24 -19.66
CA ALA A 608 22.35 25.77 -18.70
C ALA A 608 21.87 26.93 -17.81
N THR A 609 22.78 27.80 -17.37
CA THR A 609 22.47 29.03 -16.63
C THR A 609 21.56 29.93 -17.44
N GLU A 610 21.93 30.26 -18.68
CA GLU A 610 21.16 31.16 -19.54
C GLU A 610 19.81 30.57 -19.98
N LEU A 611 19.73 29.27 -20.23
CA LEU A 611 18.47 28.59 -20.49
C LEU A 611 17.53 28.60 -19.29
N GLY A 612 18.05 28.50 -18.07
CA GLY A 612 17.26 28.67 -16.86
C GLY A 612 16.62 30.06 -16.78
N GLN A 613 17.37 31.10 -17.13
CA GLN A 613 16.86 32.48 -17.20
C GLN A 613 15.86 32.65 -18.35
N ALA A 614 16.19 32.14 -19.54
CA ALA A 614 15.33 32.23 -20.70
C ALA A 614 14.02 31.47 -20.50
N SER A 615 14.02 30.34 -19.79
CA SER A 615 12.80 29.58 -19.46
C SER A 615 11.80 30.37 -18.60
N LEU A 616 12.24 31.43 -17.90
CA LEU A 616 11.36 32.37 -17.20
C LEU A 616 10.93 33.55 -18.09
N HIS A 617 11.80 34.02 -18.98
CA HIS A 617 11.67 35.32 -19.65
C HIS A 617 11.51 35.25 -21.17
N ASN A 618 11.38 34.05 -21.73
CA ASN A 618 11.19 33.84 -23.16
C ASN A 618 9.81 34.33 -23.60
N THR A 619 9.80 35.21 -24.60
CA THR A 619 8.60 35.79 -25.22
C THR A 619 8.31 35.19 -26.61
N VAL A 620 9.23 34.39 -27.17
CA VAL A 620 9.11 33.65 -28.43
C VAL A 620 8.24 32.41 -28.21
N ARG A 621 7.15 32.30 -28.97
CA ARG A 621 6.20 31.19 -28.90
C ARG A 621 6.62 30.07 -29.86
N GLY A 622 6.93 28.89 -29.32
CA GLY A 622 7.19 27.66 -30.07
C GLY A 622 6.06 26.62 -29.90
N ASN A 623 5.77 25.87 -30.97
CA ASN A 623 4.50 25.15 -31.20
C ASN A 623 4.26 23.85 -30.38
N GLU A 624 5.18 23.38 -29.52
CA GLU A 624 4.98 22.13 -28.74
C GLU A 624 5.15 22.27 -27.22
N VAL A 625 6.03 23.17 -26.75
CA VAL A 625 6.21 23.45 -25.30
C VAL A 625 5.05 24.32 -24.76
N GLU A 626 4.21 24.85 -25.66
CA GLU A 626 3.15 25.82 -25.39
C GLU A 626 2.05 25.30 -24.44
N GLN A 627 1.64 24.03 -24.52
CA GLN A 627 0.50 23.55 -23.72
C GLN A 627 0.77 23.51 -22.21
N ASN A 628 2.03 23.36 -21.79
CA ASN A 628 2.42 23.32 -20.36
C ASN A 628 2.83 24.70 -19.80
N LEU A 629 3.16 25.67 -20.67
CA LEU A 629 3.57 27.04 -20.31
C LEU A 629 2.43 28.07 -20.40
N GLN A 630 1.35 27.79 -21.15
CA GLN A 630 0.20 28.70 -21.31
C GLN A 630 -0.51 29.07 -19.99
N ILE A 631 -0.46 28.21 -18.97
CA ILE A 631 -1.03 28.51 -17.65
C ILE A 631 -0.18 29.52 -16.88
N THR A 632 1.12 29.64 -17.18
CA THR A 632 2.07 30.44 -16.39
C THR A 632 2.15 31.89 -16.86
N ASN A 633 2.04 32.15 -18.17
CA ASN A 633 2.20 33.49 -18.75
C ASN A 633 0.97 34.42 -18.60
N LYS A 634 -0.24 33.90 -18.36
CA LYS A 634 -1.41 34.75 -18.05
C LYS A 634 -1.34 35.36 -16.64
N TYR A 635 -0.43 34.88 -15.78
CA TYR A 635 -0.32 35.29 -14.37
C TYR A 635 0.99 36.03 -14.03
N ALA A 636 2.09 35.83 -14.77
CA ALA A 636 3.31 36.64 -14.65
C ALA A 636 2.99 38.14 -14.86
N ALA A 637 2.20 38.44 -15.91
CA ALA A 637 1.68 39.77 -16.18
C ALA A 637 0.84 40.40 -15.03
N ASN A 638 0.28 39.60 -14.11
CA ASN A 638 -0.53 40.12 -12.99
C ASN A 638 0.27 40.35 -11.70
N ILE A 639 1.41 39.68 -11.50
CA ILE A 639 2.30 39.93 -10.35
C ILE A 639 3.24 41.10 -10.66
N GLU A 640 3.72 41.19 -11.90
CA GLU A 640 4.53 42.32 -12.39
C GLU A 640 3.75 43.64 -12.35
N ASN A 641 2.43 43.61 -12.60
CA ASN A 641 1.55 44.78 -12.51
C ASN A 641 1.12 45.17 -11.06
N GLN A 642 1.38 44.33 -10.06
CA GLN A 642 1.04 44.58 -8.65
C GLN A 642 2.22 45.14 -7.83
N ALA A 643 3.42 45.09 -8.39
CA ALA A 643 4.61 45.75 -7.87
C ALA A 643 4.50 47.25 -8.20
N THR A 644 4.02 48.06 -7.27
CA THR A 644 3.66 49.48 -7.48
C THR A 644 4.85 50.43 -7.76
N GLN A 645 6.05 49.90 -8.03
CA GLN A 645 7.24 50.65 -8.48
C GLN A 645 8.09 49.79 -9.45
N THR A 646 8.41 50.32 -10.63
CA THR A 646 9.17 49.65 -11.73
C THR A 646 10.47 48.96 -11.29
N ASN A 647 11.18 49.52 -10.30
CA ASN A 647 12.44 48.94 -9.79
C ASN A 647 12.26 47.59 -9.05
N SER A 648 11.09 47.33 -8.49
CA SER A 648 10.82 46.11 -7.72
C SER A 648 10.49 44.89 -8.59
N ALA A 649 9.85 45.12 -9.76
CA ALA A 649 9.56 44.07 -10.74
C ALA A 649 10.84 43.56 -11.43
N GLU A 650 11.74 44.47 -11.81
CA GLU A 650 13.03 44.11 -12.41
C GLU A 650 13.96 43.39 -11.43
N SER A 651 13.94 43.81 -10.16
CA SER A 651 14.65 43.12 -9.08
C SER A 651 14.13 41.70 -8.84
N LEU A 652 12.80 41.51 -8.83
CA LEU A 652 12.17 40.19 -8.69
C LEU A 652 12.54 39.27 -9.86
N LYS A 653 12.40 39.77 -11.09
CA LYS A 653 12.76 39.07 -12.33
C LYS A 653 14.22 38.60 -12.30
N THR A 654 15.13 39.48 -11.86
CA THR A 654 16.55 39.17 -11.71
C THR A 654 16.80 38.08 -10.67
N MET A 655 16.15 38.17 -9.52
CA MET A 655 16.27 37.15 -8.46
C MET A 655 15.72 35.79 -8.90
N GLN A 656 14.57 35.75 -9.58
CA GLN A 656 14.01 34.51 -10.10
C GLN A 656 14.95 33.82 -11.10
N SER A 657 15.55 34.60 -12.00
CA SER A 657 16.58 34.12 -12.94
C SER A 657 17.74 33.48 -12.20
N LYS A 658 18.30 34.17 -11.21
CA LYS A 658 19.43 33.67 -10.40
C LYS A 658 19.08 32.38 -9.65
N MET A 659 17.88 32.28 -9.08
CA MET A 659 17.43 31.05 -8.43
C MET A 659 17.21 29.89 -9.40
N ALA A 660 16.68 30.15 -10.59
CA ALA A 660 16.49 29.11 -11.60
C ALA A 660 17.85 28.58 -12.08
N SER A 661 18.79 29.48 -12.35
CA SER A 661 20.17 29.13 -12.68
C SER A 661 20.84 28.34 -11.55
N TYR A 662 20.65 28.76 -10.28
CA TYR A 662 21.17 28.04 -9.11
C TYR A 662 20.69 26.59 -9.08
N ILE A 663 19.39 26.35 -9.25
CA ILE A 663 18.82 25.00 -9.27
C ILE A 663 19.45 24.18 -10.40
N VAL A 664 19.53 24.74 -11.60
CA VAL A 664 20.07 24.04 -12.78
C VAL A 664 21.54 23.66 -12.57
N LEU A 665 22.37 24.60 -12.11
CA LEU A 665 23.79 24.37 -11.84
C LEU A 665 23.99 23.30 -10.76
N LYS A 666 23.25 23.44 -9.65
CA LYS A 666 23.35 22.49 -8.54
C LYS A 666 22.86 21.09 -8.93
N HIS A 667 21.85 21.02 -9.78
CA HIS A 667 21.33 19.76 -10.32
C HIS A 667 22.38 19.01 -11.13
N ILE A 668 23.21 19.71 -11.90
CA ILE A 668 24.36 19.14 -12.62
C ILE A 668 25.65 19.10 -11.77
N GLY A 669 25.55 19.31 -10.46
CA GLY A 669 26.67 19.16 -9.52
C GLY A 669 27.69 20.31 -9.52
N ILE A 670 27.34 21.47 -10.08
CA ILE A 670 28.18 22.67 -10.07
C ILE A 670 27.68 23.59 -8.95
N GLU A 671 28.59 24.00 -8.07
CA GLU A 671 28.32 25.11 -7.16
C GLU A 671 28.54 26.43 -7.92
N PRO A 672 27.55 27.33 -7.97
CA PRO A 672 27.70 28.61 -8.65
C PRO A 672 28.81 29.46 -8.02
N ASP A 673 29.55 30.18 -8.87
CA ASP A 673 30.66 31.05 -8.46
C ASP A 673 30.25 32.16 -7.49
N VAL A 674 29.00 32.59 -7.57
CA VAL A 674 28.39 33.54 -6.64
C VAL A 674 27.48 32.78 -5.69
N PRO A 675 27.70 32.85 -4.37
CA PRO A 675 26.81 32.26 -3.39
C PRO A 675 25.40 32.85 -3.54
N ILE A 676 24.39 31.98 -3.64
CA ILE A 676 22.99 32.40 -3.75
C ILE A 676 22.53 33.25 -2.55
N GLU A 677 23.21 33.13 -1.40
CA GLU A 677 23.02 33.98 -0.23
C GLU A 677 23.20 35.47 -0.53
N ASP A 678 24.19 35.82 -1.35
CA ASP A 678 24.46 37.20 -1.74
C ASP A 678 23.31 37.75 -2.59
N ASP A 679 22.80 36.91 -3.51
CA ASP A 679 21.65 37.22 -4.35
C ASP A 679 20.33 37.28 -3.58
N LEU A 680 20.23 36.54 -2.48
CA LEU A 680 19.06 36.50 -1.60
C LEU A 680 19.08 37.57 -0.50
N LYS A 681 20.14 38.39 -0.41
CA LYS A 681 20.32 39.36 0.69
C LYS A 681 19.15 40.33 0.86
N ASN A 682 18.59 40.82 -0.26
CA ASN A 682 17.46 41.75 -0.28
C ASN A 682 16.13 41.06 -0.63
N TRP A 683 16.10 39.73 -0.63
CA TRP A 683 14.94 38.95 -1.05
C TRP A 683 13.69 39.24 -0.20
N SER A 684 13.85 39.35 1.12
CA SER A 684 12.74 39.63 2.03
C SER A 684 12.10 40.99 1.75
N ASP A 685 12.89 41.99 1.38
CA ASP A 685 12.39 43.33 1.03
C ASP A 685 11.63 43.32 -0.29
N VAL A 686 12.17 42.61 -1.30
CA VAL A 686 11.50 42.42 -2.59
C VAL A 686 10.17 41.70 -2.39
N MET A 687 10.14 40.60 -1.63
CA MET A 687 8.93 39.84 -1.35
C MET A 687 7.95 40.56 -0.41
N GLY A 688 8.42 41.53 0.38
CA GLY A 688 7.56 42.38 1.20
C GLY A 688 6.53 43.16 0.38
N ASN A 689 6.87 43.49 -0.87
CA ASN A 689 6.03 44.22 -1.82
C ASN A 689 5.26 43.31 -2.80
N VAL A 690 5.37 41.99 -2.66
CA VAL A 690 4.76 41.01 -3.58
C VAL A 690 3.67 40.23 -2.85
N ASN A 691 2.43 40.29 -3.36
CA ASN A 691 1.32 39.52 -2.80
C ASN A 691 1.32 38.07 -3.31
N ASP A 692 2.28 37.26 -2.85
CA ASP A 692 2.38 35.84 -3.21
C ASP A 692 2.00 34.88 -2.07
N SER A 693 0.71 34.88 -1.73
CA SER A 693 0.16 33.98 -0.71
C SER A 693 0.21 32.49 -1.07
N LYS A 694 0.53 32.11 -2.32
CA LYS A 694 0.49 30.71 -2.80
C LYS A 694 1.85 30.18 -3.28
N GLY A 695 2.92 30.97 -3.18
CA GLY A 695 4.27 30.58 -3.64
C GLY A 695 4.38 30.39 -5.14
N LYS A 696 3.67 31.22 -5.90
CA LYS A 696 3.76 31.31 -7.35
C LYS A 696 5.18 31.68 -7.82
N VAL A 697 5.87 32.55 -7.09
CA VAL A 697 7.23 33.00 -7.44
C VAL A 697 8.21 31.83 -7.39
N LEU A 698 8.23 31.09 -6.27
CA LEU A 698 9.04 29.88 -6.14
C LEU A 698 8.58 28.77 -7.11
N ALA A 699 7.27 28.68 -7.37
CA ALA A 699 6.74 27.74 -8.35
C ALA A 699 7.24 28.03 -9.78
N GLN A 700 7.30 29.30 -10.18
CA GLN A 700 7.84 29.71 -11.48
C GLN A 700 9.32 29.34 -11.61
N VAL A 701 10.13 29.70 -10.61
CA VAL A 701 11.56 29.33 -10.54
C VAL A 701 11.75 27.81 -10.67
N THR A 702 10.93 27.04 -9.96
CA THR A 702 10.97 25.56 -9.98
C THR A 702 10.53 24.98 -11.32
N GLN A 703 9.53 25.59 -11.96
CA GLN A 703 9.04 25.14 -13.26
C GLN A 703 10.08 25.41 -14.35
N ALA A 704 10.64 26.62 -14.39
CA ALA A 704 11.63 27.01 -15.38
C ALA A 704 12.90 26.17 -15.28
N SER A 705 13.43 25.97 -14.08
CA SER A 705 14.58 25.07 -13.87
C SER A 705 14.28 23.64 -14.33
N LYS A 706 13.10 23.10 -14.01
CA LYS A 706 12.70 21.72 -14.41
C LYS A 706 12.55 21.52 -15.91
N VAL A 707 12.18 22.54 -16.66
CA VAL A 707 12.14 22.45 -18.14
C VAL A 707 13.52 22.13 -18.69
N VAL A 708 14.56 22.76 -18.14
CA VAL A 708 15.95 22.52 -18.54
C VAL A 708 16.44 21.17 -18.01
N THR A 709 16.31 20.91 -16.71
CA THR A 709 16.89 19.71 -16.09
C THR A 709 16.25 18.41 -16.61
N ARG A 710 14.94 18.38 -16.87
CA ARG A 710 14.28 17.15 -17.40
C ARG A 710 14.72 16.81 -18.81
N ASN A 711 14.81 17.79 -19.69
CA ASN A 711 15.27 17.55 -21.06
C ASN A 711 16.72 17.03 -21.05
N LEU A 712 17.56 17.56 -20.14
CA LEU A 712 18.91 17.06 -19.92
C LEU A 712 18.90 15.62 -19.38
N ASP A 713 18.18 15.35 -18.29
CA ASP A 713 18.06 14.02 -17.65
C ASP A 713 17.58 12.95 -18.64
N GLU A 714 16.55 13.25 -19.43
CA GLU A 714 15.96 12.31 -20.37
C GLU A 714 16.92 11.98 -21.52
N LYS A 715 17.55 12.99 -22.12
CA LYS A 715 18.35 12.80 -23.34
C LYS A 715 19.80 12.41 -23.06
N LEU A 716 20.40 12.94 -22.00
CA LEU A 716 21.79 12.67 -21.64
C LEU A 716 21.98 11.21 -21.25
N SER A 717 20.93 10.56 -20.74
CA SER A 717 20.93 9.12 -20.44
C SER A 717 21.27 8.22 -21.64
N ASN A 718 21.07 8.69 -22.88
CA ASN A 718 21.42 7.96 -24.10
C ASN A 718 22.92 7.97 -24.42
N TYR A 719 23.69 8.86 -23.77
CA TYR A 719 25.12 9.03 -23.98
C TYR A 719 25.94 8.48 -22.79
N MET A 720 25.29 7.71 -21.91
CA MET A 720 25.92 7.07 -20.76
C MET A 720 26.19 5.59 -21.05
N ASP A 721 27.43 5.14 -20.87
CA ASP A 721 27.87 3.75 -21.13
C ASP A 721 27.17 2.72 -20.23
N GLU A 722 26.64 3.16 -19.09
CA GLU A 722 25.74 2.40 -18.23
C GLU A 722 24.48 3.24 -17.98
N LYS A 723 23.28 2.71 -18.30
CA LYS A 723 22.06 3.21 -17.66
C LYS A 723 22.30 3.14 -16.16
N PRO A 724 21.94 4.15 -15.33
CA PRO A 724 22.07 4.04 -13.89
C PRO A 724 21.15 2.91 -13.39
N VAL A 725 21.69 1.70 -13.40
CA VAL A 725 21.13 0.52 -12.80
C VAL A 725 21.44 0.69 -11.32
N ILE A 726 20.40 0.73 -10.50
CA ILE A 726 20.55 0.37 -9.10
C ILE A 726 21.09 -1.06 -9.14
N LYS A 727 22.42 -1.25 -9.06
CA LYS A 727 22.98 -2.56 -8.73
C LYS A 727 22.27 -2.94 -7.44
N GLN A 728 21.42 -3.96 -7.49
CA GLN A 728 20.94 -4.61 -6.29
C GLN A 728 22.18 -4.77 -5.40
N LEU A 729 22.10 -4.28 -4.17
CA LEU A 729 23.09 -4.53 -3.12
C LEU A 729 23.07 -6.04 -2.82
N SER A 730 23.58 -6.82 -3.76
CA SER A 730 24.00 -8.19 -3.58
C SER A 730 25.37 -8.12 -2.90
N ASN A 731 25.51 -8.94 -1.86
CA ASN A 731 26.70 -9.16 -1.05
C ASN A 731 27.02 -8.08 0.00
N THR A 732 26.21 -8.03 1.05
CA THR A 732 26.74 -7.93 2.44
C THR A 732 25.77 -8.52 3.47
N LYS A 733 25.31 -9.77 3.23
CA LYS A 733 24.58 -10.54 4.26
C LYS A 733 25.47 -11.02 5.41
N GLN A 734 26.81 -10.95 5.29
CA GLN A 734 27.73 -11.56 6.29
C GLN A 734 28.39 -10.59 7.28
N SER A 735 28.26 -9.28 7.16
CA SER A 735 28.96 -8.33 8.06
C SER A 735 28.06 -7.58 9.05
N ILE A 736 26.74 -7.57 8.86
CA ILE A 736 25.79 -6.95 9.81
C ILE A 736 25.30 -7.95 10.87
N GLU A 737 25.29 -9.26 10.56
CA GLU A 737 24.96 -10.31 11.54
C GLU A 737 26.04 -10.55 12.60
N ARG A 738 27.30 -10.14 12.36
CA ARG A 738 28.38 -10.32 13.34
C ARG A 738 28.52 -9.19 14.36
N GLN A 739 28.13 -7.96 14.04
CA GLN A 739 28.18 -6.85 15.01
C GLN A 739 27.00 -6.86 16.00
N ASN A 740 25.81 -7.36 15.60
CA ASN A 740 24.68 -7.45 16.52
C ASN A 740 24.76 -8.66 17.48
N ASN A 741 25.49 -9.72 17.11
CA ASN A 741 25.68 -10.89 17.99
C ASN A 741 26.79 -10.73 19.03
N GLN A 742 27.65 -9.71 18.92
CA GLN A 742 28.70 -9.45 19.91
C GLN A 742 28.22 -8.53 21.04
N VAL A 743 27.23 -7.66 20.79
CA VAL A 743 26.56 -6.86 21.83
C VAL A 743 25.63 -7.72 22.70
N LEU A 744 25.10 -8.82 22.17
CA LEU A 744 24.22 -9.76 22.91
C LEU A 744 24.96 -10.80 23.77
N MET A 745 26.29 -10.87 23.69
CA MET A 745 27.10 -11.77 24.54
C MET A 745 27.74 -11.05 25.75
N ASP A 746 27.94 -9.73 25.70
CA ASP A 746 28.55 -8.97 26.81
C ASP A 746 27.54 -8.51 27.89
N GLU A 747 26.23 -8.59 27.66
CA GLU A 747 25.22 -8.39 28.73
C GLU A 747 24.88 -9.67 29.52
N SER A 748 25.36 -10.83 29.08
CA SER A 748 25.15 -12.11 29.77
C SER A 748 26.16 -12.43 30.87
N ASN A 749 27.25 -11.65 30.97
CA ASN A 749 28.31 -11.81 31.97
C ASN A 749 28.32 -10.75 33.08
N SER A 750 27.41 -9.77 33.08
CA SER A 750 27.33 -8.75 34.16
C SER A 750 26.24 -8.99 35.21
N SER A 751 25.46 -10.08 35.10
CA SER A 751 24.41 -10.46 36.09
C SER A 751 24.72 -11.72 36.89
N ARG A 752 25.96 -12.25 36.82
CA ARG A 752 26.43 -13.38 37.65
C ARG A 752 27.39 -12.99 38.79
N SER A 753 27.61 -11.70 39.06
CA SER A 753 28.49 -11.24 40.15
C SER A 753 27.79 -10.51 41.30
N ALA A 754 26.46 -10.62 41.45
CA ALA A 754 25.69 -10.01 42.55
C ALA A 754 25.01 -11.03 43.48
N THR A 755 25.52 -12.25 43.55
CA THR A 755 25.19 -13.21 44.64
C THR A 755 26.42 -14.09 44.89
N VAL A 756 27.40 -13.56 45.63
CA VAL A 756 28.32 -14.22 46.60
C VAL A 756 29.37 -13.17 47.03
N ARG A 757 28.98 -12.35 48.00
CA ARG A 757 29.76 -11.96 49.20
C ARG A 757 28.72 -12.14 50.31
N ARG A 758 28.83 -12.99 51.33
CA ARG A 758 29.97 -13.54 52.07
C ARG A 758 30.99 -14.34 51.30
#